data_AF-A0A3M9N2I1-F1
#
_entry.id   AF-A0A3M9N2I1-F1
#
_cell.length_a   1.000
_cell.length_b   1.000
_cell.length_c   1.000
_cell.angle_alpha   90.00
_cell.angle_beta   90.00
_cell.angle_gamma   90.00
#
_symmetry.space_group_name_H-M   'P 1'
#
loop_
_entity.id
_entity.type
_entity.pdbx_description
1 polymer ?
#
loop_
_entity_poly.entity_id
_entity_poly.type
_entity_poly.pdbx_seq_one_letter_code
_entity_poly.pdbx_strand_id
1 'polypeptide(L)'
;MIFNFSPALLLSLFRKVAFLVFFLAFTAAHAQVPMWLDERRNEENRMPMRSSYEVYESEAALQKADWKLSNNYLNLNGDWKFKWVENPADLPARFEAVDFNDSQWKTFKVPGNWEVNGYGFPIYSSAGFEFVYLMAPNPPVVPMQENPTAVYRREITLPQNWKGKQVVLHIGAAKSNLAVWVNGTYVGYGEDSKLPSDFDVTSYLKPGKNLIVLKLMRWCDGTYLEDQDMWRVSGITRDCYLLARNPVHLYDVELVPDLDDAYKNASLRVKLKLNQKPTQPISADFQLLDGKKLIKQQQITFTSDSAVFNLAVNAPKLWSAETPNLYHAIIRLKDGQGTVTEIIPQRVGFREVEIKGGKLLVNGKPVLVKGVNRHETDPVTGQTISKEAMLRDIKLMKQFNINAVRTSHYPNEEYWYELCDEYGLYVVDEANIESHGMGYDITKTVANKPTWVDAHLMRVQRMMERDKNHPSIIVWSMGNEAGNGYNFYRSYLWMKARDASRPVQYERAVADYKTFTWEWNSDAIVPMYPTPEGMAAYAKANPTPERPFIMCEYAHAMGNSLGNFTDYWKLIRENKHAFQGGFIWDFVDQAFQEVNVAGDTIYTYGGDYGPKDRNIPSDKNFLCNGIFYANREPYPHAWEMKKVYQDIHSTLVNPTTISVYNEKLFTGLENVKLEWELVVDGVKKKSGVISNLKVGSQETAQVKVPVKLPTSGEAFLNLTYKLKNAEPLVAAGHIVATEQLVLRRKAPQQLALKGKAALHVQESANALTIALASGAISFDKQTGWLNQYVVEGVRYLEEGAGLKSNFWRAPNDNDYGAGLQTKLKAWKTAPQQAKLQKLTSSVQNNLATVEAVYTLPEVSGQLSMQYRVNSAGELLVRQHLQADTTKKVAMLPRFGMQWILPAGFNAVEFYGRGPHENYQDRNYSAHLGVYKQTVAEQYFPYVRPQETGNKTDIRWYKVTNGTGNGLLVTSETPLSISALHYFDQDLDDGDEKQQRHAGELKPRPQTQLSIDAAQMGVGGVDSWRSWPLEKYRLPYASYEVQFMIKPVKGAAGAQVQLKSK
;
A
#
# COMPACT_ATOMS: atom_id res chain seq x y z
N MET A 1 -67.51 -72.70 -28.91
CA MET A 1 -66.43 -72.87 -27.92
C MET A 1 -65.96 -71.50 -27.49
N ILE A 2 -66.04 -71.26 -26.18
CA ILE A 2 -65.41 -70.17 -25.45
C ILE A 2 -63.90 -70.26 -25.69
N PHE A 3 -63.24 -69.17 -26.08
CA PHE A 3 -61.87 -68.92 -25.64
C PHE A 3 -61.78 -67.50 -25.10
N ASN A 4 -61.95 -67.44 -23.78
CA ASN A 4 -61.57 -66.35 -22.89
C ASN A 4 -60.11 -65.96 -23.16
N PHE A 5 -59.87 -64.70 -23.54
CA PHE A 5 -58.68 -64.02 -23.07
C PHE A 5 -59.07 -63.14 -21.89
N SER A 6 -58.42 -63.43 -20.76
CA SER A 6 -58.62 -62.84 -19.44
C SER A 6 -58.40 -61.31 -19.45
N PRO A 7 -59.18 -60.53 -18.67
CA PRO A 7 -58.95 -59.10 -18.43
C PRO A 7 -57.54 -58.76 -17.90
N ALA A 8 -56.81 -59.77 -17.41
CA ALA A 8 -55.45 -59.61 -16.90
C ALA A 8 -54.40 -59.32 -17.99
N LEU A 9 -54.62 -59.73 -19.25
CA LEU A 9 -53.64 -59.51 -20.31
C LEU A 9 -53.67 -58.07 -20.86
N LEU A 10 -54.85 -57.46 -20.95
CA LEU A 10 -55.01 -56.06 -21.36
C LEU A 10 -54.54 -55.08 -20.27
N LEU A 11 -54.75 -55.39 -18.98
CA LEU A 11 -54.22 -54.60 -17.87
C LEU A 11 -52.68 -54.69 -17.75
N SER A 12 -52.08 -55.82 -18.11
CA SER A 12 -50.63 -56.03 -18.14
C SER A 12 -49.96 -55.21 -19.24
N LEU A 13 -50.56 -55.14 -20.43
CA LEU A 13 -50.05 -54.35 -21.54
C LEU A 13 -50.21 -52.85 -21.30
N PHE A 14 -51.36 -52.40 -20.76
CA PHE A 14 -51.56 -51.01 -20.36
C PHE A 14 -50.67 -50.60 -19.20
N ARG A 15 -50.42 -51.47 -18.20
CA ARG A 15 -49.46 -51.18 -17.13
C ARG A 15 -48.02 -51.14 -17.62
N LYS A 16 -47.61 -51.98 -18.58
CA LYS A 16 -46.23 -51.95 -19.12
C LYS A 16 -46.00 -50.77 -20.05
N VAL A 17 -46.97 -50.36 -20.88
CA VAL A 17 -46.87 -49.15 -21.70
C VAL A 17 -47.01 -47.89 -20.84
N ALA A 18 -47.88 -47.88 -19.82
CA ALA A 18 -47.94 -46.78 -18.85
C ALA A 18 -46.70 -46.71 -17.97
N PHE A 19 -46.07 -47.82 -17.54
CA PHE A 19 -44.80 -47.81 -16.82
C PHE A 19 -43.64 -47.35 -17.71
N LEU A 20 -43.61 -47.72 -19.00
CA LEU A 20 -42.57 -47.29 -19.93
C LEU A 20 -42.74 -45.80 -20.28
N VAL A 21 -43.97 -45.30 -20.43
CA VAL A 21 -44.26 -43.87 -20.63
C VAL A 21 -44.09 -43.08 -19.31
N PHE A 22 -44.32 -43.66 -18.13
CA PHE A 22 -43.97 -43.05 -16.85
C PHE A 22 -42.46 -42.98 -16.63
N PHE A 23 -41.68 -44.00 -17.04
CA PHE A 23 -40.22 -43.97 -16.95
C PHE A 23 -39.55 -43.11 -18.04
N LEU A 24 -40.14 -43.01 -19.23
CA LEU A 24 -39.69 -42.10 -20.30
C LEU A 24 -40.14 -40.64 -20.06
N ALA A 25 -41.14 -40.40 -19.20
CA ALA A 25 -41.52 -39.06 -18.75
C ALA A 25 -40.86 -38.65 -17.41
N PHE A 26 -40.27 -39.61 -16.66
CA PHE A 26 -39.47 -39.36 -15.45
C PHE A 26 -37.95 -39.41 -15.67
N THR A 27 -37.46 -39.41 -16.91
CA THR A 27 -36.27 -38.60 -17.22
C THR A 27 -36.70 -37.13 -17.29
N ALA A 28 -37.33 -36.65 -16.22
CA ALA A 28 -37.36 -35.24 -15.92
C ALA A 28 -35.89 -34.82 -15.90
N ALA A 29 -35.55 -33.95 -16.84
CA ALA A 29 -34.30 -33.24 -16.87
C ALA A 29 -33.97 -32.81 -15.44
N HIS A 30 -33.05 -33.51 -14.79
CA HIS A 30 -32.30 -32.88 -13.72
C HIS A 30 -31.54 -31.80 -14.47
N ALA A 31 -32.05 -30.56 -14.39
CA ALA A 31 -31.35 -29.41 -14.95
C ALA A 31 -29.94 -29.49 -14.39
N GLN A 32 -28.96 -29.69 -15.28
CA GLN A 32 -27.56 -29.76 -14.89
C GLN A 32 -27.25 -28.48 -14.12
N VAL A 33 -26.69 -28.62 -12.90
CA VAL A 33 -26.31 -27.46 -12.10
C VAL A 33 -25.39 -26.60 -12.97
N PRO A 34 -25.70 -25.29 -13.16
CA PRO A 34 -24.84 -24.42 -13.94
C PRO A 34 -23.43 -24.36 -13.34
N MET A 35 -22.40 -24.26 -14.18
CA MET A 35 -21.01 -24.31 -13.70
C MET A 35 -20.68 -23.22 -12.69
N TRP A 36 -21.25 -22.01 -12.84
CA TRP A 36 -21.09 -20.89 -11.91
C TRP A 36 -21.78 -21.07 -10.54
N LEU A 37 -22.28 -22.28 -10.26
CA LEU A 37 -22.90 -22.72 -9.01
C LEU A 37 -22.43 -24.13 -8.60
N ASP A 38 -21.35 -24.64 -9.19
CA ASP A 38 -20.81 -25.98 -8.91
C ASP A 38 -19.31 -25.87 -8.62
N GLU A 39 -18.95 -25.89 -7.33
CA GLU A 39 -17.58 -25.68 -6.84
C GLU A 39 -16.57 -26.75 -7.32
N ARG A 40 -17.05 -27.81 -7.96
CA ARG A 40 -16.25 -28.90 -8.53
C ARG A 40 -15.92 -28.68 -10.01
N ARG A 41 -16.48 -27.65 -10.65
CA ARG A 41 -16.40 -27.40 -12.11
C ARG A 41 -16.07 -25.94 -12.43
N ASN A 42 -14.85 -25.49 -12.11
CA ASN A 42 -14.42 -24.11 -12.36
C ASN A 42 -13.89 -23.83 -13.77
N GLU A 43 -13.78 -24.84 -14.63
CA GLU A 43 -13.38 -24.67 -16.03
C GLU A 43 -13.98 -25.75 -16.95
N GLU A 44 -14.10 -25.41 -18.23
CA GLU A 44 -14.46 -26.34 -19.31
C GLU A 44 -13.78 -25.90 -20.61
N ASN A 45 -13.05 -26.82 -21.25
CA ASN A 45 -12.29 -26.59 -22.49
C ASN A 45 -11.24 -25.46 -22.44
N ARG A 46 -10.91 -24.93 -21.25
CA ARG A 46 -9.79 -24.01 -21.06
C ARG A 46 -8.47 -24.75 -21.31
N MET A 47 -7.55 -24.10 -22.00
CA MET A 47 -6.23 -24.66 -22.27
C MET A 47 -5.40 -24.71 -20.97
N PRO A 48 -4.59 -25.76 -20.75
CA PRO A 48 -3.70 -25.84 -19.59
C PRO A 48 -2.77 -24.64 -19.48
N MET A 49 -2.56 -24.12 -18.27
CA MET A 49 -1.63 -23.00 -18.08
C MET A 49 -0.20 -23.39 -18.47
N ARG A 50 0.55 -22.41 -18.99
CA ARG A 50 1.95 -22.51 -19.42
C ARG A 50 2.70 -21.26 -18.99
N SER A 51 4.03 -21.25 -19.11
CA SER A 51 4.81 -20.04 -18.84
C SER A 51 4.39 -18.88 -19.75
N SER A 52 4.44 -17.67 -19.20
CA SER A 52 4.28 -16.44 -19.95
C SER A 52 5.48 -16.24 -20.90
N TYR A 53 5.19 -16.01 -22.18
CA TYR A 53 6.20 -15.72 -23.18
C TYR A 53 5.59 -15.07 -24.41
N GLU A 54 6.41 -14.27 -25.08
CA GLU A 54 6.11 -13.69 -26.38
C GLU A 54 6.47 -14.68 -27.51
N VAL A 55 5.78 -14.58 -28.64
CA VAL A 55 6.01 -15.43 -29.81
C VAL A 55 6.23 -14.56 -31.05
N TYR A 56 7.32 -14.82 -31.77
CA TYR A 56 7.67 -14.14 -33.01
C TYR A 56 7.77 -15.12 -34.17
N GLU A 57 7.31 -14.74 -35.36
CA GLU A 57 7.34 -15.60 -36.55
C GLU A 57 8.68 -15.60 -37.29
N SER A 58 9.59 -14.66 -36.99
CA SER A 58 10.86 -14.50 -37.69
C SER A 58 11.86 -13.63 -36.92
N GLU A 59 13.14 -13.67 -37.31
CA GLU A 59 14.18 -12.79 -36.77
C GLU A 59 13.85 -11.31 -36.97
N ALA A 60 13.30 -10.95 -38.13
CA ALA A 60 12.92 -9.58 -38.44
C ALA A 60 11.81 -9.08 -37.52
N ALA A 61 10.88 -9.95 -37.10
CA ALA A 61 9.86 -9.63 -36.12
C ALA A 61 10.47 -9.47 -34.72
N LEU A 62 11.35 -10.40 -34.30
CA LEU A 62 12.05 -10.31 -33.00
C LEU A 62 12.84 -9.00 -32.87
N GLN A 63 13.51 -8.54 -33.95
CA GLN A 63 14.27 -7.29 -33.96
C GLN A 63 13.41 -6.04 -33.71
N LYS A 64 12.11 -6.08 -34.00
CA LYS A 64 11.19 -4.97 -33.69
C LYS A 64 10.86 -4.89 -32.20
N ALA A 65 11.09 -5.96 -31.44
CA ALA A 65 10.85 -6.06 -29.99
C ALA A 65 9.41 -5.68 -29.56
N ASP A 66 8.44 -5.96 -30.43
CA ASP A 66 7.01 -5.86 -30.12
C ASP A 66 6.27 -7.00 -30.84
N TRP A 67 5.97 -8.05 -30.09
CA TRP A 67 5.28 -9.23 -30.60
C TRP A 67 3.84 -8.93 -31.05
N LYS A 68 3.24 -7.83 -30.60
CA LYS A 68 1.90 -7.40 -31.04
C LYS A 68 1.91 -6.90 -32.49
N LEU A 69 3.09 -6.68 -33.09
CA LEU A 69 3.25 -6.41 -34.52
C LEU A 69 3.36 -7.69 -35.37
N SER A 70 3.30 -8.87 -34.76
CA SER A 70 3.35 -10.15 -35.47
C SER A 70 2.16 -10.31 -36.41
N ASN A 71 2.39 -10.90 -37.58
CA ASN A 71 1.31 -11.30 -38.50
C ASN A 71 0.43 -12.43 -37.94
N ASN A 72 0.80 -13.00 -36.78
CA ASN A 72 0.06 -14.03 -36.07
C ASN A 72 -0.70 -13.49 -34.85
N TYR A 73 -0.67 -12.19 -34.62
CA TYR A 73 -1.40 -11.53 -33.54
C TYR A 73 -2.59 -10.75 -34.08
N LEU A 74 -3.73 -10.83 -33.39
CA LEU A 74 -4.89 -9.99 -33.68
C LEU A 74 -5.45 -9.41 -32.38
N ASN A 75 -5.34 -8.09 -32.24
CA ASN A 75 -5.79 -7.35 -31.07
C ASN A 75 -7.33 -7.41 -30.92
N LEU A 76 -7.80 -7.78 -29.73
CA LEU A 76 -9.21 -7.73 -29.36
C LEU A 76 -9.54 -6.66 -28.31
N ASN A 77 -8.57 -5.83 -27.90
CA ASN A 77 -8.85 -4.63 -27.12
C ASN A 77 -9.61 -3.57 -27.95
N GLY A 78 -10.20 -2.60 -27.26
CA GLY A 78 -11.01 -1.53 -27.83
C GLY A 78 -12.50 -1.85 -27.76
N ASP A 79 -13.22 -1.45 -28.81
CA ASP A 79 -14.68 -1.42 -28.81
C ASP A 79 -15.32 -2.82 -28.96
N TRP A 80 -16.29 -3.11 -28.09
CA TRP A 80 -17.18 -4.27 -28.14
C TRP A 80 -18.63 -3.83 -28.03
N LYS A 81 -19.54 -4.49 -28.76
CA LYS A 81 -20.97 -4.36 -28.49
C LYS A 81 -21.26 -4.95 -27.11
N PHE A 82 -22.03 -4.22 -26.30
CA PHE A 82 -22.15 -4.50 -24.88
C PHE A 82 -23.60 -4.42 -24.40
N LYS A 83 -24.03 -5.47 -23.72
CA LYS A 83 -25.32 -5.54 -23.03
C LYS A 83 -25.08 -5.92 -21.59
N TRP A 84 -25.47 -5.03 -20.68
CA TRP A 84 -25.49 -5.27 -19.25
C TRP A 84 -26.94 -5.38 -18.77
N VAL A 85 -27.20 -6.32 -17.86
CA VAL A 85 -28.49 -6.51 -17.18
C VAL A 85 -28.23 -6.76 -15.69
N GLU A 86 -29.18 -6.36 -14.85
CA GLU A 86 -29.10 -6.54 -13.40
C GLU A 86 -29.45 -7.98 -12.99
N ASN A 87 -30.46 -8.58 -13.63
CA ASN A 87 -30.83 -9.98 -13.47
C ASN A 87 -30.36 -10.80 -14.69
N PRO A 88 -29.63 -11.93 -14.50
CA PRO A 88 -29.19 -12.79 -15.59
C PRO A 88 -30.33 -13.26 -16.53
N ALA A 89 -31.55 -13.42 -16.01
CA ALA A 89 -32.72 -13.87 -16.77
C ALA A 89 -33.22 -12.82 -17.79
N ASP A 90 -32.82 -11.55 -17.64
CA ASP A 90 -33.20 -10.46 -18.55
C ASP A 90 -32.29 -10.36 -19.79
N LEU A 91 -31.28 -11.22 -19.89
CA LEU A 91 -30.48 -11.31 -21.11
C LEU A 91 -31.38 -11.73 -22.29
N PRO A 92 -31.21 -11.10 -23.47
CA PRO A 92 -31.99 -11.48 -24.63
C PRO A 92 -31.65 -12.91 -25.05
N ALA A 93 -32.66 -13.72 -25.33
CA ALA A 93 -32.46 -15.07 -25.84
C ALA A 93 -31.63 -15.05 -27.13
N ARG A 94 -30.80 -16.08 -27.32
CA ARG A 94 -29.93 -16.23 -28.50
C ARG A 94 -28.92 -15.09 -28.69
N PHE A 95 -28.48 -14.43 -27.62
CA PHE A 95 -27.47 -13.36 -27.68
C PHE A 95 -26.14 -13.82 -28.30
N GLU A 96 -25.88 -15.13 -28.38
CA GLU A 96 -24.69 -15.74 -28.96
C GLU A 96 -24.79 -15.91 -30.49
N ALA A 97 -25.99 -15.86 -31.05
CA ALA A 97 -26.24 -16.19 -32.44
C ALA A 97 -25.65 -15.15 -33.42
N VAL A 98 -25.22 -15.63 -34.58
CA VAL A 98 -24.59 -14.79 -35.64
C VAL A 98 -25.59 -13.82 -36.26
N ASP A 99 -26.86 -14.21 -36.34
CA ASP A 99 -27.97 -13.44 -36.90
C ASP A 99 -28.67 -12.53 -35.86
N PHE A 100 -28.20 -12.52 -34.61
CA PHE A 100 -28.74 -11.64 -33.57
C PHE A 100 -28.48 -10.16 -33.89
N ASN A 101 -29.51 -9.32 -33.82
CA ASN A 101 -29.40 -7.88 -34.07
C ASN A 101 -28.98 -7.12 -32.80
N ASP A 102 -27.68 -6.78 -32.71
CA ASP A 102 -27.09 -5.98 -31.63
C ASP A 102 -26.89 -4.50 -32.00
N SER A 103 -27.51 -4.01 -33.08
CA SER A 103 -27.30 -2.63 -33.56
C SER A 103 -27.63 -1.55 -32.51
N GLN A 104 -28.60 -1.84 -31.64
CA GLN A 104 -29.03 -0.96 -30.55
C GLN A 104 -28.19 -1.11 -29.27
N TRP A 105 -27.25 -2.05 -29.22
CA TRP A 105 -26.36 -2.20 -28.07
C TRP A 105 -25.33 -1.08 -28.04
N LYS A 106 -25.02 -0.63 -26.82
CA LYS A 106 -23.94 0.32 -26.56
C LYS A 106 -22.59 -0.32 -26.89
N THR A 107 -21.58 0.53 -27.01
CA THR A 107 -20.19 0.09 -27.14
C THR A 107 -19.49 0.22 -25.79
N PHE A 108 -18.68 -0.76 -25.42
CA PHE A 108 -17.83 -0.78 -24.23
C PHE A 108 -16.37 -1.03 -24.63
N LYS A 109 -15.43 -0.38 -23.94
CA LYS A 109 -14.01 -0.53 -24.19
C LYS A 109 -13.41 -1.62 -23.31
N VAL A 110 -12.75 -2.59 -23.93
CA VAL A 110 -12.00 -3.66 -23.26
C VAL A 110 -10.50 -3.36 -23.39
N PRO A 111 -9.69 -3.48 -22.32
CA PRO A 111 -10.10 -3.80 -20.95
C PRO A 111 -10.78 -2.63 -20.20
N GLY A 112 -11.55 -2.94 -19.17
CA GLY A 112 -12.18 -1.98 -18.27
C GLY A 112 -13.12 -2.63 -17.25
N ASN A 113 -13.21 -2.04 -16.05
CA ASN A 113 -14.27 -2.36 -15.09
C ASN A 113 -15.56 -1.65 -15.47
N TRP A 114 -16.71 -2.34 -15.45
CA TRP A 114 -17.96 -1.71 -15.90
C TRP A 114 -18.49 -0.66 -14.89
N GLU A 115 -18.14 -0.78 -13.60
CA GLU A 115 -18.63 0.11 -12.54
C GLU A 115 -18.10 1.53 -12.70
N VAL A 116 -16.79 1.67 -12.96
CA VAL A 116 -16.15 2.97 -13.23
C VAL A 116 -16.45 3.50 -14.64
N ASN A 117 -17.19 2.74 -15.44
CA ASN A 117 -17.65 3.09 -16.80
C ASN A 117 -19.19 3.23 -16.88
N GLY A 118 -19.87 3.39 -15.74
CA GLY A 118 -21.27 3.79 -15.69
C GLY A 118 -22.31 2.66 -15.68
N TYR A 119 -21.92 1.43 -15.36
CA TYR A 119 -22.84 0.29 -15.21
C TYR A 119 -22.76 -0.30 -13.81
N GLY A 120 -23.89 -0.41 -13.11
CA GLY A 120 -23.90 -0.81 -11.71
C GLY A 120 -23.14 0.18 -10.83
N PHE A 121 -22.55 -0.29 -9.74
CA PHE A 121 -21.77 0.52 -8.80
C PHE A 121 -20.71 -0.33 -8.08
N PRO A 122 -19.55 0.24 -7.74
CA PRO A 122 -18.52 -0.46 -6.97
C PRO A 122 -19.00 -0.64 -5.53
N ILE A 123 -18.64 -1.75 -4.92
CA ILE A 123 -18.93 -2.05 -3.51
C ILE A 123 -17.60 -2.24 -2.80
N TYR A 124 -17.47 -1.76 -1.57
CA TYR A 124 -16.29 -2.00 -0.76
C TYR A 124 -16.67 -2.72 0.53
N SER A 125 -15.97 -3.81 0.82
CA SER A 125 -15.98 -4.49 2.10
C SER A 125 -14.56 -4.97 2.38
N SER A 126 -14.12 -4.82 3.62
CA SER A 126 -12.83 -5.32 4.12
C SER A 126 -12.86 -6.84 4.19
N ALA A 127 -13.79 -7.38 4.97
CA ALA A 127 -14.04 -8.81 5.09
C ALA A 127 -15.53 -9.08 4.90
N GLY A 128 -15.86 -10.02 4.01
CA GLY A 128 -17.24 -10.39 3.70
C GLY A 128 -17.68 -10.06 2.29
N PHE A 129 -18.63 -10.86 1.81
CA PHE A 129 -19.06 -10.86 0.42
C PHE A 129 -19.92 -9.66 0.08
N GLU A 130 -19.68 -9.04 -1.07
CA GLU A 130 -20.39 -7.83 -1.50
C GLU A 130 -21.91 -8.03 -1.65
N PHE A 131 -22.38 -9.27 -1.80
CA PHE A 131 -23.79 -9.59 -2.00
C PHE A 131 -24.60 -9.81 -0.71
N VAL A 132 -24.01 -9.58 0.47
CA VAL A 132 -24.70 -9.84 1.77
C VAL A 132 -25.97 -9.02 1.99
N TYR A 133 -26.14 -7.92 1.26
CA TYR A 133 -27.38 -7.13 1.27
C TYR A 133 -28.54 -7.79 0.50
N LEU A 134 -28.26 -8.86 -0.24
CA LEU A 134 -29.23 -9.65 -1.01
C LEU A 134 -29.51 -11.00 -0.36
N MET A 135 -28.46 -11.66 0.16
CA MET A 135 -28.58 -12.96 0.79
C MET A 135 -27.44 -13.25 1.78
N ALA A 136 -27.69 -14.10 2.76
CA ALA A 136 -26.64 -14.62 3.62
C ALA A 136 -25.67 -15.52 2.81
N PRO A 137 -24.36 -15.49 3.09
CA PRO A 137 -23.39 -16.37 2.44
C PRO A 137 -23.73 -17.85 2.65
N ASN A 138 -23.85 -18.60 1.56
CA ASN A 138 -24.17 -20.02 1.58
C ASN A 138 -23.51 -20.73 0.38
N PRO A 139 -22.18 -20.96 0.41
CA PRO A 139 -21.46 -21.53 -0.73
C PRO A 139 -22.04 -22.90 -1.15
N PRO A 140 -22.17 -23.18 -2.46
CA PRO A 140 -21.69 -22.38 -3.61
C PRO A 140 -22.71 -21.34 -4.14
N VAL A 141 -23.83 -21.10 -3.45
CA VAL A 141 -24.96 -20.32 -3.98
C VAL A 141 -24.66 -18.81 -4.01
N VAL A 142 -25.07 -18.13 -5.09
CA VAL A 142 -25.02 -16.66 -5.26
C VAL A 142 -26.42 -16.11 -5.62
N PRO A 143 -26.71 -14.80 -5.47
CA PRO A 143 -28.08 -14.29 -5.63
C PRO A 143 -28.50 -14.23 -7.11
N MET A 144 -29.22 -15.23 -7.61
CA MET A 144 -29.58 -15.29 -9.04
C MET A 144 -30.71 -14.35 -9.47
N GLN A 145 -31.44 -13.74 -8.52
CA GLN A 145 -32.48 -12.75 -8.83
C GLN A 145 -31.90 -11.36 -9.12
N GLU A 146 -30.66 -11.11 -8.69
CA GLU A 146 -29.90 -9.90 -8.93
C GLU A 146 -28.43 -10.30 -8.95
N ASN A 147 -27.89 -10.50 -10.13
CA ASN A 147 -26.49 -10.85 -10.35
C ASN A 147 -26.06 -10.17 -11.65
N PRO A 148 -25.52 -8.95 -11.56
CA PRO A 148 -25.17 -8.16 -12.73
C PRO A 148 -24.39 -8.99 -13.75
N THR A 149 -24.92 -9.04 -14.97
CA THR A 149 -24.41 -9.91 -16.03
C THR A 149 -24.21 -9.10 -17.30
N ALA A 150 -23.09 -9.33 -17.97
CA ALA A 150 -22.76 -8.65 -19.21
C ALA A 150 -22.43 -9.61 -20.34
N VAL A 151 -22.85 -9.23 -21.55
CA VAL A 151 -22.48 -9.88 -22.81
C VAL A 151 -21.70 -8.89 -23.68
N TYR A 152 -20.55 -9.35 -24.17
CA TYR A 152 -19.67 -8.64 -25.08
C TYR A 152 -19.71 -9.34 -26.44
N ARG A 153 -19.98 -8.62 -27.52
CA ARG A 153 -20.00 -9.13 -28.90
C ARG A 153 -19.03 -8.34 -29.77
N ARG A 154 -18.20 -9.05 -30.54
CA ARG A 154 -17.28 -8.43 -31.51
C ARG A 154 -17.15 -9.27 -32.76
N GLU A 155 -17.39 -8.63 -33.90
CA GLU A 155 -17.04 -9.20 -35.20
C GLU A 155 -15.56 -8.93 -35.48
N ILE A 156 -14.87 -9.96 -35.95
CA ILE A 156 -13.47 -9.90 -36.38
C ILE A 156 -13.34 -10.48 -37.78
N THR A 157 -12.33 -10.01 -38.53
CA THR A 157 -11.97 -10.61 -39.81
C THR A 157 -10.69 -11.42 -39.63
N LEU A 158 -10.78 -12.72 -39.85
CA LEU A 158 -9.64 -13.63 -39.70
C LEU A 158 -8.62 -13.37 -40.83
N PRO A 159 -7.33 -13.14 -40.50
CA PRO A 159 -6.29 -12.98 -41.50
C PRO A 159 -6.14 -14.22 -42.39
N GLN A 160 -5.95 -14.04 -43.70
CA GLN A 160 -5.87 -15.15 -44.65
C GLN A 160 -4.65 -16.06 -44.41
N ASN A 161 -3.55 -15.49 -43.91
CA ASN A 161 -2.31 -16.21 -43.58
C ASN A 161 -2.43 -17.13 -42.35
N TRP A 162 -3.60 -17.18 -41.70
CA TRP A 162 -3.85 -18.08 -40.56
C TRP A 162 -4.46 -19.43 -40.99
N LYS A 163 -4.72 -19.63 -42.28
CA LYS A 163 -5.22 -20.91 -42.80
C LYS A 163 -4.27 -22.05 -42.41
N GLY A 164 -4.82 -23.07 -41.74
CA GLY A 164 -4.07 -24.25 -41.30
C GLY A 164 -3.25 -24.05 -40.02
N LYS A 165 -3.36 -22.89 -39.36
CA LYS A 165 -2.78 -22.64 -38.03
C LYS A 165 -3.77 -22.99 -36.93
N GLN A 166 -3.26 -23.28 -35.74
CA GLN A 166 -4.07 -23.25 -34.53
C GLN A 166 -4.33 -21.80 -34.15
N VAL A 167 -5.54 -21.46 -33.73
CA VAL A 167 -5.91 -20.11 -33.27
C VAL A 167 -6.39 -20.19 -31.83
N VAL A 168 -5.71 -19.46 -30.95
CA VAL A 168 -6.03 -19.38 -29.52
C VAL A 168 -6.67 -18.03 -29.23
N LEU A 169 -7.81 -18.05 -28.53
CA LEU A 169 -8.40 -16.87 -27.91
C LEU A 169 -7.83 -16.71 -26.50
N HIS A 170 -7.21 -15.57 -26.24
CA HIS A 170 -6.67 -15.20 -24.93
C HIS A 170 -7.52 -14.07 -24.31
N ILE A 171 -8.01 -14.30 -23.09
CA ILE A 171 -8.64 -13.28 -22.25
C ILE A 171 -7.81 -13.14 -20.97
N GLY A 172 -7.16 -11.99 -20.78
CA GLY A 172 -6.14 -11.80 -19.74
C GLY A 172 -6.65 -11.87 -18.30
N ALA A 173 -7.82 -11.30 -18.01
CA ALA A 173 -8.47 -11.35 -16.71
C ALA A 173 -9.96 -11.01 -16.85
N ALA A 174 -10.85 -11.87 -16.36
CA ALA A 174 -12.30 -11.70 -16.43
C ALA A 174 -12.91 -11.97 -15.05
N LYS A 175 -13.58 -10.98 -14.46
CA LYS A 175 -14.18 -11.10 -13.13
C LYS A 175 -15.72 -11.24 -13.20
N SER A 176 -16.35 -12.24 -12.55
CA SER A 176 -15.76 -13.34 -11.75
C SER A 176 -15.62 -14.68 -12.51
N ASN A 177 -16.26 -14.79 -13.67
CA ASN A 177 -16.25 -15.96 -14.55
C ASN A 177 -16.36 -15.54 -16.02
N LEU A 178 -16.08 -16.46 -16.93
CA LEU A 178 -16.11 -16.24 -18.37
C LEU A 178 -16.72 -17.44 -19.09
N ALA A 179 -17.75 -17.20 -19.91
CA ALA A 179 -18.22 -18.15 -20.91
C ALA A 179 -18.00 -17.61 -22.34
N VAL A 180 -17.61 -18.48 -23.26
CA VAL A 180 -17.17 -18.10 -24.62
C VAL A 180 -17.99 -18.81 -25.69
N TRP A 181 -18.40 -18.05 -26.72
CA TRP A 181 -18.95 -18.58 -27.97
C TRP A 181 -18.22 -17.99 -29.18
N VAL A 182 -18.06 -18.80 -30.21
CA VAL A 182 -17.55 -18.38 -31.52
C VAL A 182 -18.53 -18.84 -32.58
N ASN A 183 -18.99 -17.89 -33.41
CA ASN A 183 -19.97 -18.13 -34.47
C ASN A 183 -21.26 -18.84 -34.00
N GLY A 184 -21.72 -18.52 -32.78
CA GLY A 184 -22.92 -19.12 -32.16
C GLY A 184 -22.69 -20.48 -31.49
N THR A 185 -21.50 -21.06 -31.60
CA THR A 185 -21.16 -22.32 -30.96
C THR A 185 -20.43 -22.07 -29.64
N TYR A 186 -20.87 -22.74 -28.58
CA TYR A 186 -20.22 -22.68 -27.28
C TYR A 186 -18.82 -23.31 -27.31
N VAL A 187 -17.84 -22.61 -26.73
CA VAL A 187 -16.43 -23.01 -26.72
C VAL A 187 -16.02 -23.53 -25.35
N GLY A 188 -16.31 -22.80 -24.28
CA GLY A 188 -15.86 -23.16 -22.93
C GLY A 188 -16.16 -22.13 -21.84
N TYR A 189 -15.67 -22.44 -20.65
CA TYR A 189 -15.86 -21.68 -19.41
C TYR A 189 -14.59 -21.62 -18.56
N GLY A 190 -14.43 -20.57 -17.76
CA GLY A 190 -13.36 -20.48 -16.77
C GLY A 190 -13.64 -19.47 -15.66
N GLU A 191 -13.15 -19.79 -14.46
CA GLU A 191 -13.13 -18.90 -13.29
C GLU A 191 -11.70 -18.47 -12.92
N ASP A 192 -11.60 -17.77 -11.78
CA ASP A 192 -10.41 -17.10 -11.26
C ASP A 192 -10.06 -15.83 -12.04
N SER A 193 -10.38 -14.70 -11.41
CA SER A 193 -10.44 -13.38 -12.05
C SER A 193 -9.10 -12.71 -12.28
N LYS A 194 -7.99 -13.36 -11.92
CA LYS A 194 -6.65 -12.74 -11.88
C LYS A 194 -5.63 -13.46 -12.75
N LEU A 195 -6.04 -14.52 -13.45
CA LEU A 195 -5.19 -15.28 -14.36
C LEU A 195 -5.87 -15.50 -15.72
N PRO A 196 -5.10 -15.57 -16.81
CA PRO A 196 -5.65 -15.63 -18.16
C PRO A 196 -6.42 -16.92 -18.44
N SER A 197 -7.44 -16.82 -19.30
CA SER A 197 -8.17 -17.97 -19.84
C SER A 197 -7.96 -18.07 -21.35
N ASP A 198 -7.24 -19.11 -21.76
CA ASP A 198 -6.95 -19.44 -23.16
C ASP A 198 -7.89 -20.53 -23.67
N PHE A 199 -8.42 -20.37 -24.88
CA PHE A 199 -9.27 -21.37 -25.55
C PHE A 199 -8.80 -21.62 -26.98
N ASP A 200 -8.69 -22.89 -27.38
CA ASP A 200 -8.48 -23.23 -28.78
C ASP A 200 -9.79 -23.03 -29.55
N VAL A 201 -9.82 -22.01 -30.40
CA VAL A 201 -11.01 -21.63 -31.19
C VAL A 201 -10.91 -22.09 -32.64
N THR A 202 -9.88 -22.86 -33.01
CA THR A 202 -9.57 -23.22 -34.40
C THR A 202 -10.74 -23.86 -35.13
N SER A 203 -11.42 -24.82 -34.51
CA SER A 203 -12.53 -25.58 -35.10
C SER A 203 -13.83 -24.78 -35.21
N TYR A 204 -13.92 -23.62 -34.55
CA TYR A 204 -15.12 -22.78 -34.51
C TYR A 204 -15.05 -21.61 -35.49
N LEU A 205 -13.87 -21.33 -36.03
CA LEU A 205 -13.63 -20.23 -36.96
C LEU A 205 -13.88 -20.62 -38.42
N LYS A 206 -14.23 -19.62 -39.23
CA LYS A 206 -14.37 -19.71 -40.69
C LYS A 206 -13.53 -18.63 -41.38
N PRO A 207 -13.15 -18.79 -42.66
CA PRO A 207 -12.49 -17.72 -43.40
C PRO A 207 -13.31 -16.42 -43.42
N GLY A 208 -12.65 -15.27 -43.29
CA GLY A 208 -13.30 -13.97 -43.30
C GLY A 208 -13.92 -13.60 -41.95
N LYS A 209 -15.19 -13.14 -41.96
CA LYS A 209 -15.87 -12.61 -40.77
C LYS A 209 -16.24 -13.71 -39.77
N ASN A 210 -15.93 -13.47 -38.50
CA ASN A 210 -16.27 -14.32 -37.37
C ASN A 210 -16.83 -13.48 -36.24
N LEU A 211 -17.77 -14.04 -35.48
CA LEU A 211 -18.31 -13.42 -34.27
C LEU A 211 -17.73 -14.10 -33.05
N ILE A 212 -17.19 -13.31 -32.12
CA ILE A 212 -16.80 -13.74 -30.77
C ILE A 212 -17.80 -13.13 -29.78
N VAL A 213 -18.32 -13.96 -28.88
CA VAL A 213 -19.24 -13.55 -27.82
C VAL A 213 -18.70 -14.02 -26.47
N LEU A 214 -18.64 -13.12 -25.51
CA LEU A 214 -18.22 -13.38 -24.13
C LEU A 214 -19.39 -13.05 -23.18
N LYS A 215 -19.62 -13.89 -22.17
CA LYS A 215 -20.57 -13.62 -21.09
C LYS A 215 -19.83 -13.69 -19.75
N LEU A 216 -20.03 -12.67 -18.92
CA LEU A 216 -19.50 -12.56 -17.58
C LEU A 216 -20.64 -12.31 -16.59
N MET A 217 -20.58 -12.92 -15.41
CA MET A 217 -21.47 -12.60 -14.29
C MET A 217 -20.64 -12.00 -13.14
N ARG A 218 -21.23 -11.07 -12.38
CA ARG A 218 -20.57 -10.43 -11.23
C ARG A 218 -20.20 -11.46 -10.16
N TRP A 219 -21.09 -12.42 -9.93
CA TRP A 219 -20.94 -13.44 -8.90
C TRP A 219 -21.08 -14.86 -9.47
N CYS A 220 -20.21 -15.75 -9.01
CA CYS A 220 -20.29 -17.21 -9.15
C CYS A 220 -19.78 -17.87 -7.85
N ASP A 221 -19.74 -19.20 -7.79
CA ASP A 221 -19.13 -19.92 -6.67
C ASP A 221 -17.67 -19.52 -6.43
N GLY A 222 -16.89 -19.28 -7.49
CA GLY A 222 -15.53 -18.74 -7.39
C GLY A 222 -15.40 -17.42 -6.60
N THR A 223 -16.47 -16.61 -6.49
CA THR A 223 -16.48 -15.37 -5.68
C THR A 223 -16.20 -15.66 -4.20
N TYR A 224 -16.53 -16.86 -3.70
CA TYR A 224 -16.24 -17.25 -2.32
C TYR A 224 -14.74 -17.37 -2.00
N LEU A 225 -13.88 -17.39 -3.02
CA LEU A 225 -12.42 -17.40 -2.91
C LEU A 225 -11.77 -16.07 -3.34
N GLU A 226 -12.58 -15.02 -3.58
CA GLU A 226 -12.12 -13.70 -4.04
C GLU A 226 -12.66 -12.58 -3.12
N ASP A 227 -12.53 -12.81 -1.81
CA ASP A 227 -13.03 -11.94 -0.75
C ASP A 227 -11.97 -10.96 -0.21
N GLN A 228 -11.05 -10.52 -1.05
CA GLN A 228 -9.99 -9.58 -0.65
C GLN A 228 -10.54 -8.23 -0.14
N ASP A 229 -9.80 -7.61 0.78
CA ASP A 229 -10.00 -6.21 1.23
C ASP A 229 -9.68 -5.20 0.11
N MET A 230 -10.61 -5.08 -0.83
CA MET A 230 -10.51 -4.22 -2.00
C MET A 230 -11.89 -3.88 -2.58
N TRP A 231 -11.89 -2.99 -3.57
CA TRP A 231 -13.09 -2.73 -4.38
C TRP A 231 -13.61 -3.99 -5.10
N ARG A 232 -14.92 -4.23 -4.96
CA ARG A 232 -15.67 -5.32 -5.58
C ARG A 232 -16.29 -4.85 -6.89
N VAL A 233 -15.44 -4.78 -7.91
CA VAL A 233 -15.75 -4.41 -9.30
C VAL A 233 -15.69 -5.61 -10.24
N SER A 234 -16.17 -5.48 -11.48
CA SER A 234 -16.27 -6.57 -12.46
C SER A 234 -15.97 -6.11 -13.89
N GLY A 235 -15.77 -7.06 -14.80
CA GLY A 235 -15.41 -6.79 -16.19
C GLY A 235 -14.16 -7.56 -16.65
N ILE A 236 -13.66 -7.19 -17.82
CA ILE A 236 -12.44 -7.75 -18.41
C ILE A 236 -11.33 -6.72 -18.21
N THR A 237 -10.36 -6.95 -17.33
CA THR A 237 -9.43 -5.91 -16.85
C THR A 237 -8.02 -6.00 -17.42
N ARG A 238 -7.72 -7.03 -18.21
CA ARG A 238 -6.42 -7.21 -18.91
C ARG A 238 -6.63 -7.53 -20.39
N ASP A 239 -5.53 -7.47 -21.15
CA ASP A 239 -5.52 -7.59 -22.60
C ASP A 239 -6.27 -8.81 -23.15
N CYS A 240 -6.93 -8.64 -24.30
CA CYS A 240 -7.58 -9.69 -25.06
C CYS A 240 -7.04 -9.74 -26.49
N TYR A 241 -6.81 -10.93 -27.02
CA TYR A 241 -6.31 -11.10 -28.39
C TYR A 241 -6.57 -12.51 -28.94
N LEU A 242 -6.45 -12.67 -30.27
CA LEU A 242 -6.24 -13.96 -30.90
C LEU A 242 -4.74 -14.14 -31.24
N LEU A 243 -4.24 -15.35 -31.05
CA LEU A 243 -2.88 -15.73 -31.42
C LEU A 243 -2.91 -16.97 -32.33
N ALA A 244 -2.32 -16.87 -33.51
CA ALA A 244 -2.15 -17.99 -34.42
C ALA A 244 -0.79 -18.68 -34.25
N ARG A 245 -0.80 -20.01 -34.13
CA ARG A 245 0.38 -20.84 -33.92
C ARG A 245 0.49 -21.91 -35.00
N ASN A 246 1.71 -22.31 -35.33
CA ASN A 246 1.90 -23.41 -36.27
C ASN A 246 1.35 -24.73 -35.66
N PRO A 247 0.90 -25.71 -36.47
CA PRO A 247 0.31 -26.96 -35.95
C PRO A 247 1.17 -27.70 -34.92
N VAL A 248 2.48 -27.68 -35.10
CA VAL A 248 3.46 -28.11 -34.10
C VAL A 248 4.23 -26.87 -33.67
N HIS A 249 4.18 -26.55 -32.38
CA HIS A 249 4.85 -25.40 -31.79
C HIS A 249 5.25 -25.70 -30.34
N LEU A 250 6.09 -24.84 -29.77
CA LEU A 250 6.43 -24.90 -28.34
C LEU A 250 5.24 -24.43 -27.50
N TYR A 251 4.67 -25.34 -26.73
CA TYR A 251 3.58 -25.07 -25.80
C TYR A 251 4.09 -24.48 -24.49
N ASP A 252 5.17 -25.02 -23.93
CA ASP A 252 5.71 -24.56 -22.64
C ASP A 252 7.24 -24.54 -22.64
N VAL A 253 7.79 -23.57 -21.92
CA VAL A 253 9.22 -23.37 -21.73
C VAL A 253 9.49 -23.23 -20.25
N GLU A 254 10.40 -24.04 -19.72
CA GLU A 254 10.80 -24.00 -18.31
C GLU A 254 12.32 -23.87 -18.20
N LEU A 255 12.74 -22.86 -17.43
CA LEU A 255 14.14 -22.45 -17.24
C LEU A 255 14.45 -22.45 -15.75
N VAL A 256 15.24 -23.41 -15.29
CA VAL A 256 15.59 -23.56 -13.87
C VAL A 256 17.10 -23.34 -13.72
N PRO A 257 17.53 -22.14 -13.31
CA PRO A 257 18.91 -21.90 -12.93
C PRO A 257 19.18 -22.53 -11.54
N ASP A 258 20.38 -23.06 -11.37
CA ASP A 258 20.87 -23.67 -10.13
C ASP A 258 22.34 -23.28 -9.94
N LEU A 259 22.75 -22.95 -8.72
CA LEU A 259 24.13 -22.58 -8.38
C LEU A 259 24.87 -23.71 -7.67
N ASP A 260 26.20 -23.78 -7.83
CA ASP A 260 27.00 -24.66 -6.98
C ASP A 260 27.03 -24.17 -5.51
N ASP A 261 27.43 -25.04 -4.58
CA ASP A 261 27.49 -24.73 -3.13
C ASP A 261 28.36 -23.50 -2.78
N ALA A 262 29.24 -23.10 -3.70
CA ALA A 262 30.10 -21.92 -3.57
C ALA A 262 29.48 -20.64 -4.19
N TYR A 263 28.28 -20.75 -4.77
CA TYR A 263 27.55 -19.71 -5.51
C TYR A 263 28.39 -19.06 -6.62
N LYS A 264 29.27 -19.85 -7.25
CA LYS A 264 30.26 -19.39 -8.22
C LYS A 264 29.96 -19.84 -9.64
N ASN A 265 29.56 -21.09 -9.84
CA ASN A 265 29.16 -21.60 -11.15
C ASN A 265 27.69 -21.96 -11.14
N ALA A 266 27.10 -22.09 -12.33
CA ALA A 266 25.70 -22.44 -12.48
C ALA A 266 25.46 -23.55 -13.50
N SER A 267 24.33 -24.23 -13.34
CA SER A 267 23.71 -25.04 -14.38
C SER A 267 22.34 -24.42 -14.71
N LEU A 268 22.02 -24.29 -15.99
CA LEU A 268 20.67 -23.95 -16.44
C LEU A 268 20.02 -25.21 -16.99
N ARG A 269 19.03 -25.75 -16.26
CA ARG A 269 18.17 -26.82 -16.77
C ARG A 269 17.08 -26.18 -17.65
N VAL A 270 17.01 -26.64 -18.89
CA VAL A 270 16.02 -26.18 -19.87
C VAL A 270 15.10 -27.34 -20.21
N LYS A 271 13.79 -27.11 -20.13
CA LYS A 271 12.76 -28.03 -20.61
C LYS A 271 11.89 -27.33 -21.63
N LEU A 272 11.81 -27.91 -22.82
CA LEU A 272 11.00 -27.44 -23.93
C LEU A 272 9.91 -28.48 -24.20
N LYS A 273 8.65 -28.05 -24.22
CA LYS A 273 7.50 -28.92 -24.48
C LYS A 273 6.77 -28.45 -25.73
N LEU A 274 6.58 -29.35 -26.69
CA LEU A 274 5.71 -29.16 -27.85
C LEU A 274 4.24 -29.38 -27.46
N ASN A 275 3.32 -28.76 -28.20
CA ASN A 275 1.88 -28.98 -28.01
C ASN A 275 1.43 -30.41 -28.34
N GLN A 276 2.20 -31.11 -29.18
CA GLN A 276 1.95 -32.50 -29.56
C GLN A 276 3.24 -33.17 -30.03
N LYS A 277 3.25 -34.51 -30.08
CA LYS A 277 4.36 -35.27 -30.63
C LYS A 277 4.51 -34.95 -32.13
N PRO A 278 5.72 -34.58 -32.61
CA PRO A 278 5.91 -34.23 -34.00
C PRO A 278 5.84 -35.47 -34.91
N THR A 279 5.13 -35.37 -36.04
CA THR A 279 5.10 -36.41 -37.10
C THR A 279 6.17 -36.22 -38.16
N GLN A 280 6.76 -35.02 -38.21
CA GLN A 280 7.88 -34.63 -39.07
C GLN A 280 9.06 -34.20 -38.21
N PRO A 281 10.32 -34.24 -38.68
CA PRO A 281 11.45 -33.77 -37.90
C PRO A 281 11.27 -32.31 -37.46
N ILE A 282 11.35 -32.05 -36.15
CA ILE A 282 11.34 -30.70 -35.57
C ILE A 282 12.58 -30.59 -34.68
N SER A 283 13.25 -29.44 -34.74
CA SER A 283 14.40 -29.13 -33.87
C SER A 283 14.24 -27.78 -33.20
N ALA A 284 14.89 -27.58 -32.06
CA ALA A 284 15.03 -26.26 -31.44
C ALA A 284 16.51 -25.89 -31.33
N ASP A 285 16.80 -24.62 -31.60
CA ASP A 285 18.10 -23.99 -31.41
C ASP A 285 17.97 -22.99 -30.26
N PHE A 286 18.51 -23.39 -29.10
CA PHE A 286 18.51 -22.60 -27.88
C PHE A 286 19.81 -21.81 -27.79
N GLN A 287 19.72 -20.49 -27.58
CA GLN A 287 20.87 -19.62 -27.33
C GLN A 287 20.70 -18.85 -26.03
N LEU A 288 21.73 -18.80 -25.19
CA LEU A 288 21.80 -17.96 -24.01
C LEU A 288 22.77 -16.80 -24.26
N LEU A 289 22.30 -15.57 -24.09
CA LEU A 289 23.04 -14.34 -24.41
C LEU A 289 23.20 -13.45 -23.18
N ASP A 290 24.37 -12.80 -23.05
CA ASP A 290 24.60 -11.65 -22.15
C ASP A 290 24.68 -10.40 -23.02
N GLY A 291 23.58 -9.64 -23.08
CA GLY A 291 23.39 -8.63 -24.12
C GLY A 291 23.46 -9.25 -25.52
N LYS A 292 24.51 -8.94 -26.28
CA LYS A 292 24.76 -9.51 -27.62
C LYS A 292 25.75 -10.68 -27.62
N LYS A 293 26.39 -10.97 -26.47
CA LYS A 293 27.44 -12.01 -26.38
C LYS A 293 26.79 -13.37 -26.22
N LEU A 294 27.11 -14.31 -27.12
CA LEU A 294 26.72 -15.72 -26.97
C LEU A 294 27.50 -16.36 -25.82
N ILE A 295 26.77 -16.95 -24.87
CA ILE A 295 27.33 -17.61 -23.68
C ILE A 295 27.28 -19.12 -23.86
N LYS A 296 26.12 -19.65 -24.27
CA LYS A 296 25.90 -21.06 -24.56
C LYS A 296 24.91 -21.22 -25.71
N GLN A 297 25.01 -22.33 -26.42
CA GLN A 297 24.08 -22.74 -27.45
C GLN A 297 23.87 -24.26 -27.36
N GLN A 298 22.64 -24.70 -27.61
CA GLN A 298 22.30 -26.11 -27.72
C GLN A 298 21.28 -26.29 -28.84
N GLN A 299 21.57 -27.22 -29.75
CA GLN A 299 20.59 -27.71 -30.71
C GLN A 299 20.02 -29.03 -30.21
N ILE A 300 18.72 -29.20 -30.34
CA ILE A 300 18.01 -30.42 -29.99
C ILE A 300 17.05 -30.81 -31.11
N THR A 301 16.91 -32.10 -31.35
CA THR A 301 15.86 -32.66 -32.21
C THR A 301 14.83 -33.35 -31.32
N PHE A 302 13.56 -33.07 -31.56
CA PHE A 302 12.48 -33.67 -30.77
C PHE A 302 12.21 -35.11 -31.22
N THR A 303 12.44 -36.06 -30.32
CA THR A 303 12.09 -37.49 -30.51
C THR A 303 10.76 -37.85 -29.80
N SER A 304 10.32 -37.00 -28.87
CA SER A 304 9.01 -37.00 -28.22
C SER A 304 8.40 -35.58 -28.29
N ASP A 305 7.33 -35.33 -27.55
CA ASP A 305 6.75 -33.99 -27.38
C ASP A 305 7.55 -33.10 -26.41
N SER A 306 8.67 -33.57 -25.88
CA SER A 306 9.44 -32.83 -24.87
C SER A 306 10.94 -33.11 -24.96
N ALA A 307 11.74 -32.11 -24.61
CA ALA A 307 13.19 -32.22 -24.55
C ALA A 307 13.71 -31.51 -23.31
N VAL A 308 14.70 -32.15 -22.65
CA VAL A 308 15.35 -31.62 -21.44
C VAL A 308 16.86 -31.70 -21.63
N PHE A 309 17.56 -30.62 -21.31
CA PHE A 309 19.02 -30.57 -21.32
C PHE A 309 19.53 -29.58 -20.27
N ASN A 310 20.81 -29.69 -19.91
CA ASN A 310 21.47 -28.82 -18.93
C ASN A 310 22.62 -28.06 -19.59
N LEU A 311 22.77 -26.79 -19.25
CA LEU A 311 23.86 -25.94 -19.72
C LEU A 311 24.72 -25.49 -18.54
N ALA A 312 25.97 -25.94 -18.48
CA ALA A 312 26.94 -25.43 -17.52
C ALA A 312 27.39 -24.02 -17.90
N VAL A 313 27.31 -23.07 -16.96
CA VAL A 313 27.71 -21.67 -17.10
C VAL A 313 28.73 -21.33 -16.00
N ASN A 314 29.95 -21.00 -16.41
CA ASN A 314 31.03 -20.68 -15.47
C ASN A 314 30.94 -19.21 -15.07
N ALA A 315 31.01 -18.92 -13.78
CA ALA A 315 31.01 -17.56 -13.23
C ALA A 315 29.93 -16.64 -13.86
N PRO A 316 28.63 -17.01 -13.85
CA PRO A 316 27.58 -16.15 -14.35
C PRO A 316 27.47 -14.87 -13.50
N LYS A 317 26.97 -13.79 -14.12
CA LYS A 317 26.53 -12.61 -13.37
C LYS A 317 25.25 -12.98 -12.63
N LEU A 318 25.29 -12.93 -11.30
CA LEU A 318 24.14 -13.31 -10.48
C LEU A 318 23.07 -12.21 -10.47
N TRP A 319 21.80 -12.63 -10.43
CA TRP A 319 20.65 -11.75 -10.26
C TRP A 319 20.40 -11.50 -8.77
N SER A 320 20.10 -10.25 -8.42
CA SER A 320 19.59 -9.82 -7.11
C SER A 320 18.78 -8.53 -7.27
N ALA A 321 18.07 -8.08 -6.22
CA ALA A 321 17.38 -6.80 -6.24
C ALA A 321 18.35 -5.57 -6.33
N GLU A 322 19.62 -5.74 -5.96
CA GLU A 322 20.66 -4.72 -6.12
C GLU A 322 21.32 -4.73 -7.50
N THR A 323 21.50 -5.94 -8.06
CA THR A 323 22.17 -6.19 -9.34
C THR A 323 21.32 -7.12 -10.22
N PRO A 324 20.29 -6.60 -10.91
CA PRO A 324 19.33 -7.40 -11.68
C PRO A 324 19.92 -7.86 -13.02
N ASN A 325 21.00 -8.65 -12.98
CA ASN A 325 21.65 -9.17 -14.18
C ASN A 325 20.73 -10.20 -14.86
N LEU A 326 20.37 -9.93 -16.12
CA LEU A 326 19.53 -10.81 -16.93
C LEU A 326 20.27 -11.27 -18.19
N TYR A 327 20.19 -12.57 -18.44
CA TYR A 327 20.56 -13.19 -19.70
C TYR A 327 19.31 -13.36 -20.57
N HIS A 328 19.48 -13.37 -21.89
CA HIS A 328 18.39 -13.62 -22.82
C HIS A 328 18.51 -15.03 -23.40
N ALA A 329 17.51 -15.87 -23.16
CA ALA A 329 17.33 -17.15 -23.81
C ALA A 329 16.50 -16.95 -25.08
N ILE A 330 17.06 -17.24 -26.25
CA ILE A 330 16.36 -17.19 -27.54
C ILE A 330 16.21 -18.61 -28.05
N ILE A 331 14.95 -19.07 -28.18
CA ILE A 331 14.61 -20.42 -28.62
C ILE A 331 14.02 -20.33 -30.02
N ARG A 332 14.68 -20.94 -31.00
CA ARG A 332 14.20 -20.98 -32.40
C ARG A 332 13.73 -22.38 -32.73
N LEU A 333 12.44 -22.55 -32.96
CA LEU A 333 11.89 -23.80 -33.45
C LEU A 333 12.09 -23.87 -34.96
N LYS A 334 12.55 -25.01 -35.46
CA LYS A 334 12.84 -25.25 -36.88
C LYS A 334 12.15 -26.51 -37.38
N ASP A 335 11.67 -26.46 -38.61
CA ASP A 335 11.12 -27.63 -39.31
C ASP A 335 12.23 -28.57 -39.84
N GLY A 336 11.82 -29.65 -40.51
CA GLY A 336 12.74 -30.65 -41.07
C GLY A 336 13.60 -30.13 -42.22
N GLN A 337 13.27 -28.97 -42.78
CA GLN A 337 14.04 -28.25 -43.79
C GLN A 337 15.00 -27.23 -43.16
N GLY A 338 14.96 -27.05 -41.84
CA GLY A 338 15.78 -26.07 -41.11
C GLY A 338 15.20 -24.66 -41.10
N THR A 339 13.98 -24.46 -41.58
CA THR A 339 13.30 -23.16 -41.59
C THR A 339 12.81 -22.81 -40.19
N VAL A 340 13.07 -21.59 -39.73
CA VAL A 340 12.51 -21.11 -38.45
C VAL A 340 11.00 -20.97 -38.57
N THR A 341 10.26 -21.64 -37.69
CA THR A 341 8.80 -21.60 -37.63
C THR A 341 8.29 -20.68 -36.53
N GLU A 342 8.98 -20.63 -35.40
CA GLU A 342 8.70 -19.73 -34.27
C GLU A 342 9.97 -19.38 -33.50
N ILE A 343 9.99 -18.19 -32.90
CA ILE A 343 11.04 -17.72 -31.99
C ILE A 343 10.40 -17.27 -30.68
N ILE A 344 10.91 -17.80 -29.57
CA ILE A 344 10.46 -17.49 -28.21
C ILE A 344 11.65 -16.91 -27.42
N PRO A 345 11.62 -15.61 -27.05
CA PRO A 345 12.54 -15.03 -26.10
C PRO A 345 12.09 -15.26 -24.65
N GLN A 346 13.05 -15.47 -23.76
CA GLN A 346 12.87 -15.54 -22.31
C GLN A 346 14.04 -14.84 -21.62
N ARG A 347 13.80 -14.36 -20.40
CA ARG A 347 14.82 -13.78 -19.53
C ARG A 347 15.26 -14.83 -18.51
N VAL A 348 16.55 -14.86 -18.19
CA VAL A 348 17.13 -15.77 -17.19
C VAL A 348 17.97 -14.96 -16.22
N GLY A 349 17.62 -15.01 -14.93
CA GLY A 349 18.46 -14.51 -13.85
C GLY A 349 19.06 -15.68 -13.08
N PHE A 350 20.39 -15.80 -13.05
CA PHE A 350 21.05 -16.82 -12.25
C PHE A 350 21.02 -16.42 -10.77
N ARG A 351 20.22 -17.14 -9.96
CA ARG A 351 20.13 -16.90 -8.52
C ARG A 351 19.70 -18.17 -7.80
N GLU A 352 20.18 -18.34 -6.58
CA GLU A 352 19.76 -19.41 -5.68
C GLU A 352 18.89 -18.82 -4.56
N VAL A 353 17.76 -19.46 -4.25
CA VAL A 353 16.94 -19.13 -3.08
C VAL A 353 16.77 -20.38 -2.22
N GLU A 354 17.13 -20.26 -0.96
CA GLU A 354 17.05 -21.38 -0.01
C GLU A 354 16.71 -20.88 1.39
N ILE A 355 16.24 -21.80 2.23
CA ILE A 355 16.16 -21.60 3.67
C ILE A 355 17.24 -22.42 4.33
N LYS A 356 18.18 -21.75 5.01
CA LYS A 356 19.30 -22.39 5.69
C LYS A 356 19.58 -21.72 7.02
N GLY A 357 19.67 -22.52 8.08
CA GLY A 357 19.86 -22.02 9.45
C GLY A 357 18.77 -21.03 9.89
N GLY A 358 17.52 -21.32 9.52
CA GLY A 358 16.36 -20.48 9.86
C GLY A 358 16.27 -19.16 9.09
N LYS A 359 16.99 -19.01 7.97
CA LYS A 359 17.03 -17.77 7.21
C LYS A 359 16.75 -17.98 5.74
N LEU A 360 15.96 -17.09 5.15
CA LEU A 360 15.80 -16.96 3.71
C LEU A 360 17.06 -16.33 3.11
N LEU A 361 17.74 -17.07 2.25
CA LEU A 361 18.97 -16.63 1.60
C LEU A 361 18.71 -16.38 0.10
N VAL A 362 19.38 -15.36 -0.44
CA VAL A 362 19.57 -15.19 -1.89
C VAL A 362 21.06 -15.22 -2.16
N ASN A 363 21.52 -16.15 -3.00
CA ASN A 363 22.94 -16.32 -3.34
C ASN A 363 23.83 -16.45 -2.08
N GLY A 364 23.35 -17.23 -1.08
CA GLY A 364 24.05 -17.45 0.19
C GLY A 364 24.04 -16.27 1.17
N LYS A 365 23.30 -15.18 0.90
CA LYS A 365 23.21 -14.00 1.78
C LYS A 365 21.81 -13.86 2.41
N PRO A 366 21.70 -13.62 3.73
CA PRO A 366 20.41 -13.46 4.40
C PRO A 366 19.79 -12.11 4.07
N VAL A 367 18.68 -12.13 3.33
CA VAL A 367 18.03 -10.90 2.85
C VAL A 367 17.24 -10.23 3.97
N LEU A 368 17.36 -8.90 4.08
CA LEU A 368 16.41 -8.10 4.84
C LEU A 368 15.31 -7.63 3.89
N VAL A 369 14.09 -8.12 4.10
CA VAL A 369 12.88 -7.77 3.35
C VAL A 369 12.43 -6.38 3.78
N LYS A 370 12.67 -5.40 2.90
CA LYS A 370 12.21 -4.00 3.00
C LYS A 370 11.04 -3.84 2.04
N GLY A 371 9.93 -4.49 2.39
CA GLY A 371 8.82 -4.74 1.47
C GLY A 371 7.59 -3.87 1.68
N VAL A 372 6.70 -3.93 0.70
CA VAL A 372 5.32 -3.39 0.72
C VAL A 372 4.34 -4.39 0.08
N ASN A 373 3.12 -4.46 0.58
CA ASN A 373 1.99 -5.09 -0.13
C ASN A 373 1.48 -4.13 -1.21
N ARG A 374 1.09 -4.63 -2.37
CA ARG A 374 0.58 -3.80 -3.48
C ARG A 374 -0.63 -4.45 -4.15
N HIS A 375 -1.77 -3.77 -4.06
CA HIS A 375 -2.92 -4.02 -4.93
C HIS A 375 -2.75 -3.41 -6.32
N GLU A 376 -3.29 -4.07 -7.34
CA GLU A 376 -3.55 -3.48 -8.66
C GLU A 376 -4.77 -2.54 -8.60
N THR A 377 -4.50 -1.25 -8.32
CA THR A 377 -5.50 -0.19 -8.26
C THR A 377 -5.02 1.10 -8.94
N ASP A 378 -5.92 1.75 -9.68
CA ASP A 378 -5.78 3.07 -10.27
C ASP A 378 -7.02 3.92 -9.93
N PRO A 379 -6.84 5.18 -9.49
CA PRO A 379 -7.95 6.02 -9.05
C PRO A 379 -8.96 6.37 -10.15
N VAL A 380 -8.61 6.19 -11.44
CA VAL A 380 -9.47 6.52 -12.58
C VAL A 380 -9.96 5.27 -13.28
N THR A 381 -9.10 4.28 -13.50
CA THR A 381 -9.44 3.08 -14.29
C THR A 381 -9.77 1.84 -13.44
N GLY A 382 -9.80 1.97 -12.12
CA GLY A 382 -10.11 0.87 -11.21
C GLY A 382 -9.00 -0.18 -11.21
N GLN A 383 -9.33 -1.42 -11.53
CA GLN A 383 -8.40 -2.55 -11.54
C GLN A 383 -7.78 -2.81 -12.93
N THR A 384 -7.91 -1.86 -13.85
CA THR A 384 -7.24 -1.90 -15.17
C THR A 384 -6.00 -1.02 -15.10
N ILE A 385 -4.81 -1.63 -15.01
CA ILE A 385 -3.55 -0.91 -14.74
C ILE A 385 -2.74 -0.75 -16.03
N SER A 386 -2.30 0.48 -16.31
CA SER A 386 -1.44 0.74 -17.47
C SER A 386 0.01 0.33 -17.22
N LYS A 387 0.75 0.06 -18.30
CA LYS A 387 2.20 -0.20 -18.24
C LYS A 387 2.96 0.96 -17.62
N GLU A 388 2.54 2.20 -17.90
CA GLU A 388 3.11 3.42 -17.35
C GLU A 388 2.87 3.50 -15.84
N ALA A 389 1.68 3.11 -15.36
CA ALA A 389 1.38 3.06 -13.93
C ALA A 389 2.21 2.01 -13.19
N MET A 390 2.38 0.80 -13.77
CA MET A 390 3.26 -0.22 -13.21
C MET A 390 4.72 0.25 -13.10
N LEU A 391 5.25 0.86 -14.17
CA LEU A 391 6.61 1.40 -14.18
C LEU A 391 6.79 2.54 -13.18
N ARG A 392 5.78 3.42 -13.04
CA ARG A 392 5.75 4.48 -12.03
C ARG A 392 5.84 3.91 -10.61
N ASP A 393 5.08 2.87 -10.31
CA ASP A 393 5.06 2.24 -8.98
C ASP A 393 6.44 1.64 -8.66
N ILE A 394 7.07 0.90 -9.59
CA ILE A 394 8.42 0.32 -9.39
C ILE A 394 9.47 1.42 -9.23
N LYS A 395 9.39 2.49 -10.02
CA LYS A 395 10.29 3.64 -9.88
C LYS A 395 10.20 4.24 -8.48
N LEU A 396 8.99 4.42 -7.94
CA LEU A 396 8.79 4.92 -6.57
C LEU A 396 9.37 3.97 -5.54
N MET A 397 9.13 2.67 -5.68
CA MET A 397 9.71 1.65 -4.79
C MET A 397 11.24 1.76 -4.72
N LYS A 398 11.93 1.79 -5.88
CA LYS A 398 13.39 1.94 -5.93
C LYS A 398 13.86 3.26 -5.34
N GLN A 399 13.13 4.36 -5.55
CA GLN A 399 13.46 5.69 -5.03
C GLN A 399 13.27 5.84 -3.52
N PHE A 400 12.45 4.97 -2.91
CA PHE A 400 12.11 4.95 -1.48
C PHE A 400 12.72 3.76 -0.72
N ASN A 401 13.79 3.17 -1.26
CA ASN A 401 14.57 2.09 -0.64
C ASN A 401 13.78 0.79 -0.40
N ILE A 402 12.69 0.57 -1.15
CA ILE A 402 11.94 -0.69 -1.14
C ILE A 402 12.68 -1.71 -2.02
N ASN A 403 12.86 -2.93 -1.52
CA ASN A 403 13.54 -4.01 -2.24
C ASN A 403 12.63 -5.21 -2.55
N ALA A 404 11.41 -5.24 -2.01
CA ALA A 404 10.49 -6.35 -2.16
C ALA A 404 9.04 -5.90 -2.29
N VAL A 405 8.23 -6.71 -2.97
CA VAL A 405 6.78 -6.52 -3.10
C VAL A 405 6.05 -7.84 -2.92
N ARG A 406 4.93 -7.82 -2.19
CA ARG A 406 3.96 -8.92 -2.15
C ARG A 406 2.75 -8.54 -3.02
N THR A 407 2.33 -9.46 -3.88
CA THR A 407 1.20 -9.29 -4.80
C THR A 407 -0.13 -9.53 -4.08
N SER A 408 -0.50 -8.61 -3.20
CA SER A 408 -1.70 -8.73 -2.36
C SER A 408 -2.98 -8.62 -3.21
N HIS A 409 -3.87 -9.60 -3.27
CA HIS A 409 -3.72 -11.02 -2.82
C HIS A 409 -4.06 -11.95 -3.97
N TYR A 410 -3.31 -11.80 -5.06
CA TYR A 410 -3.53 -12.47 -6.32
C TYR A 410 -2.38 -12.23 -7.29
N PRO A 411 -2.23 -13.05 -8.35
CA PRO A 411 -1.22 -12.82 -9.35
C PRO A 411 -1.50 -11.53 -10.14
N ASN A 412 -0.48 -10.68 -10.28
CA ASN A 412 -0.54 -9.46 -11.06
C ASN A 412 -0.44 -9.76 -12.58
N GLU A 413 -0.54 -8.72 -13.41
CA GLU A 413 -0.27 -8.82 -14.85
C GLU A 413 1.18 -9.27 -15.11
N GLU A 414 1.40 -10.07 -16.16
CA GLU A 414 2.69 -10.66 -16.54
C GLU A 414 3.80 -9.59 -16.67
N TYR A 415 3.46 -8.41 -17.19
CA TYR A 415 4.38 -7.29 -17.35
C TYR A 415 4.95 -6.78 -16.00
N TRP A 416 4.21 -6.93 -14.89
CA TRP A 416 4.70 -6.56 -13.56
C TRP A 416 5.96 -7.34 -13.19
N TYR A 417 5.96 -8.66 -13.41
CA TYR A 417 7.09 -9.53 -13.07
C TYR A 417 8.28 -9.28 -13.98
N GLU A 418 8.05 -9.00 -15.27
CA GLU A 418 9.12 -8.59 -16.20
C GLU A 418 9.83 -7.32 -15.73
N LEU A 419 9.09 -6.35 -15.20
CA LEU A 419 9.64 -5.13 -14.63
C LEU A 419 10.38 -5.41 -13.31
N CYS A 420 9.86 -6.28 -12.43
CA CYS A 420 10.55 -6.67 -11.20
C CYS A 420 11.88 -7.40 -11.50
N ASP A 421 11.90 -8.25 -12.53
CA ASP A 421 13.13 -8.89 -13.01
C ASP A 421 14.14 -7.86 -13.50
N GLU A 422 13.70 -6.89 -14.30
CA GLU A 422 14.55 -5.89 -14.97
C GLU A 422 15.12 -4.85 -14.00
N TYR A 423 14.30 -4.38 -13.07
CA TYR A 423 14.65 -3.29 -12.16
C TYR A 423 15.06 -3.76 -10.76
N GLY A 424 14.97 -5.05 -10.49
CA GLY A 424 15.42 -5.68 -9.26
C GLY A 424 14.50 -5.38 -8.09
N LEU A 425 13.42 -6.16 -7.97
CA LEU A 425 12.60 -6.27 -6.77
C LEU A 425 12.38 -7.76 -6.48
N TYR A 426 12.48 -8.13 -5.21
CA TYR A 426 12.06 -9.46 -4.76
C TYR A 426 10.54 -9.54 -4.72
N VAL A 427 9.97 -10.63 -5.23
CA VAL A 427 8.51 -10.82 -5.31
C VAL A 427 8.09 -12.01 -4.48
N VAL A 428 7.06 -11.81 -3.66
CA VAL A 428 6.18 -12.87 -3.16
C VAL A 428 4.99 -12.91 -4.09
N ASP A 429 4.88 -13.98 -4.87
CA ASP A 429 3.76 -14.17 -5.80
C ASP A 429 2.67 -14.99 -5.13
N GLU A 430 1.44 -14.49 -5.12
CA GLU A 430 0.36 -15.02 -4.28
C GLU A 430 -0.85 -15.47 -5.10
N ALA A 431 -1.33 -16.68 -4.82
CA ALA A 431 -2.51 -17.20 -5.52
C ALA A 431 -3.76 -16.40 -5.12
N ASN A 432 -4.70 -16.27 -6.06
CA ASN A 432 -5.96 -15.55 -5.89
C ASN A 432 -6.94 -16.35 -5.01
N ILE A 433 -6.62 -16.53 -3.73
CA ILE A 433 -7.43 -17.31 -2.78
C ILE A 433 -7.56 -16.50 -1.48
N GLU A 434 -8.73 -15.91 -1.28
CA GLU A 434 -9.13 -15.31 -0.01
C GLU A 434 -10.62 -15.56 0.25
N SER A 435 -10.93 -16.12 1.42
CA SER A 435 -12.30 -16.45 1.82
C SER A 435 -12.60 -15.94 3.24
N HIS A 436 -12.17 -14.71 3.52
CA HIS A 436 -12.17 -14.10 4.85
C HIS A 436 -13.57 -14.18 5.50
N GLY A 437 -14.61 -13.84 4.75
CA GLY A 437 -16.01 -13.86 5.17
C GLY A 437 -16.57 -15.23 5.54
N MET A 438 -15.90 -16.33 5.19
CA MET A 438 -16.26 -17.69 5.66
C MET A 438 -15.72 -18.01 7.06
N GLY A 439 -14.77 -17.21 7.56
CA GLY A 439 -14.08 -17.45 8.81
C GLY A 439 -13.09 -18.62 8.78
N TYR A 440 -12.39 -18.80 9.91
CA TYR A 440 -11.23 -19.71 10.01
C TYR A 440 -11.50 -20.97 10.83
N ASP A 441 -12.72 -21.13 11.35
CA ASP A 441 -13.12 -22.35 12.06
C ASP A 441 -12.94 -23.55 11.13
N ILE A 442 -12.06 -24.48 11.51
CA ILE A 442 -11.68 -25.66 10.71
C ILE A 442 -12.88 -26.54 10.33
N THR A 443 -14.01 -26.43 11.05
CA THR A 443 -15.25 -27.16 10.79
C THR A 443 -16.16 -26.48 9.77
N LYS A 444 -15.91 -25.20 9.44
CA LYS A 444 -16.77 -24.37 8.57
C LYS A 444 -16.05 -23.79 7.37
N THR A 445 -14.77 -23.46 7.52
CA THR A 445 -13.95 -22.81 6.50
C THR A 445 -13.92 -23.62 5.20
N VAL A 446 -13.94 -22.92 4.06
CA VAL A 446 -13.86 -23.57 2.74
C VAL A 446 -12.47 -24.16 2.49
N ALA A 447 -11.42 -23.72 3.20
CA ALA A 447 -10.09 -24.32 3.17
C ALA A 447 -10.06 -25.80 3.62
N ASN A 448 -11.07 -26.25 4.37
CA ASN A 448 -11.17 -27.62 4.85
C ASN A 448 -12.41 -28.37 4.31
N LYS A 449 -13.02 -27.86 3.23
CA LYS A 449 -14.10 -28.54 2.51
C LYS A 449 -13.54 -29.23 1.26
N PRO A 450 -13.44 -30.57 1.22
CA PRO A 450 -12.81 -31.27 0.10
C PRO A 450 -13.46 -31.04 -1.27
N THR A 451 -14.73 -30.61 -1.32
CA THR A 451 -15.39 -30.28 -2.60
C THR A 451 -14.82 -29.05 -3.28
N TRP A 452 -14.08 -28.21 -2.54
CA TRP A 452 -13.40 -27.00 -3.04
C TRP A 452 -11.92 -27.24 -3.38
N VAL A 453 -11.42 -28.49 -3.29
CA VAL A 453 -9.99 -28.78 -3.46
C VAL A 453 -9.48 -28.42 -4.85
N ASP A 454 -10.28 -28.67 -5.89
CA ASP A 454 -9.90 -28.38 -7.28
C ASP A 454 -9.85 -26.87 -7.51
N ALA A 455 -10.81 -26.10 -6.98
CA ALA A 455 -10.80 -24.64 -7.03
C ALA A 455 -9.53 -24.03 -6.39
N HIS A 456 -9.08 -24.57 -5.25
CA HIS A 456 -7.83 -24.12 -4.60
C HIS A 456 -6.60 -24.55 -5.40
N LEU A 457 -6.52 -25.83 -5.80
CA LEU A 457 -5.39 -26.37 -6.54
C LEU A 457 -5.20 -25.66 -7.88
N MET A 458 -6.27 -25.43 -8.65
CA MET A 458 -6.18 -24.75 -9.93
C MET A 458 -5.62 -23.34 -9.80
N ARG A 459 -6.02 -22.58 -8.77
CA ARG A 459 -5.52 -21.20 -8.55
C ARG A 459 -4.02 -21.18 -8.25
N VAL A 460 -3.50 -22.08 -7.40
CA VAL A 460 -2.04 -22.17 -7.15
C VAL A 460 -1.27 -22.74 -8.36
N GLN A 461 -1.86 -23.71 -9.07
CA GLN A 461 -1.25 -24.35 -10.24
C GLN A 461 -1.08 -23.36 -11.38
N ARG A 462 -2.14 -22.61 -11.69
CA ARG A 462 -2.13 -21.62 -12.77
C ARG A 462 -1.16 -20.49 -12.49
N MET A 463 -1.07 -19.98 -11.25
CA MET A 463 -0.06 -18.99 -10.87
C MET A 463 1.36 -19.51 -11.14
N MET A 464 1.72 -20.65 -10.53
CA MET A 464 3.08 -21.18 -10.65
C MET A 464 3.44 -21.52 -12.09
N GLU A 465 2.54 -22.11 -12.87
CA GLU A 465 2.84 -22.47 -14.25
C GLU A 465 3.06 -21.26 -15.14
N ARG A 466 2.33 -20.16 -14.91
CA ARG A 466 2.52 -18.90 -15.65
C ARG A 466 3.86 -18.26 -15.32
N ASP A 467 4.22 -18.23 -14.03
CA ASP A 467 5.25 -17.32 -13.53
C ASP A 467 6.58 -17.98 -13.15
N LYS A 468 6.68 -19.32 -13.26
CA LYS A 468 7.84 -20.15 -12.86
C LYS A 468 9.23 -19.67 -13.31
N ASN A 469 9.33 -18.95 -14.43
CA ASN A 469 10.60 -18.54 -15.02
C ASN A 469 11.12 -17.18 -14.50
N HIS A 470 10.32 -16.42 -13.74
CA HIS A 470 10.74 -15.10 -13.26
C HIS A 470 11.76 -15.21 -12.11
N PRO A 471 13.00 -14.67 -12.27
CA PRO A 471 13.99 -14.68 -11.20
C PRO A 471 13.60 -13.81 -10.00
N SER A 472 12.77 -12.77 -10.21
CA SER A 472 12.28 -11.87 -9.17
C SER A 472 11.41 -12.56 -8.12
N ILE A 473 10.66 -13.57 -8.51
CA ILE A 473 9.85 -14.37 -7.59
C ILE A 473 10.80 -15.21 -6.75
N ILE A 474 10.84 -14.94 -5.44
CA ILE A 474 11.67 -15.67 -4.49
C ILE A 474 10.84 -16.52 -3.52
N VAL A 475 9.53 -16.30 -3.43
CA VAL A 475 8.62 -17.06 -2.57
C VAL A 475 7.28 -17.21 -3.28
N TRP A 476 6.67 -18.38 -3.17
CA TRP A 476 5.26 -18.60 -3.53
C TRP A 476 4.38 -18.47 -2.29
N SER A 477 3.24 -17.79 -2.40
CA SER A 477 2.22 -17.72 -1.36
C SER A 477 0.94 -18.42 -1.80
N MET A 478 0.36 -19.25 -0.91
CA MET A 478 -0.82 -20.05 -1.25
C MET A 478 -2.12 -19.23 -1.31
N GLY A 479 -2.13 -18.02 -0.74
CA GLY A 479 -3.32 -17.17 -0.61
C GLY A 479 -3.27 -16.33 0.66
N ASN A 480 -4.38 -15.70 1.01
CA ASN A 480 -4.51 -14.80 2.15
C ASN A 480 -5.78 -15.13 2.95
N GLU A 481 -5.72 -15.04 4.28
CA GLU A 481 -6.91 -15.02 5.16
C GLU A 481 -8.08 -15.98 4.77
N ALA A 482 -7.76 -17.22 4.38
CA ALA A 482 -8.74 -18.18 3.89
C ALA A 482 -8.98 -19.38 4.83
N GLY A 483 -8.50 -19.29 6.09
CA GLY A 483 -8.45 -20.43 7.02
C GLY A 483 -7.36 -21.44 6.65
N ASN A 484 -7.33 -22.60 7.29
CA ASN A 484 -6.36 -23.68 6.97
C ASN A 484 -7.11 -25.01 6.84
N GLY A 485 -6.46 -26.04 6.28
CA GLY A 485 -7.02 -27.39 6.23
C GLY A 485 -6.69 -28.15 4.96
N TYR A 486 -7.50 -29.17 4.66
CA TYR A 486 -7.28 -30.15 3.59
C TYR A 486 -6.86 -29.52 2.26
N ASN A 487 -7.54 -28.45 1.81
CA ASN A 487 -7.28 -27.85 0.50
C ASN A 487 -5.90 -27.16 0.45
N PHE A 488 -5.47 -26.51 1.53
CA PHE A 488 -4.13 -25.93 1.62
C PHE A 488 -3.03 -26.97 1.84
N TYR A 489 -3.31 -28.07 2.55
CA TYR A 489 -2.35 -29.17 2.65
C TYR A 489 -2.07 -29.80 1.27
N ARG A 490 -3.12 -30.01 0.47
CA ARG A 490 -3.00 -30.51 -0.90
C ARG A 490 -2.26 -29.52 -1.80
N SER A 491 -2.56 -28.23 -1.68
CA SER A 491 -1.88 -27.16 -2.41
C SER A 491 -0.39 -27.11 -2.07
N TYR A 492 -0.03 -27.06 -0.79
CA TYR A 492 1.36 -27.05 -0.34
C TYR A 492 2.15 -28.25 -0.87
N LEU A 493 1.63 -29.47 -0.71
CA LEU A 493 2.30 -30.69 -1.18
C LEU A 493 2.51 -30.67 -2.69
N TRP A 494 1.54 -30.20 -3.46
CA TRP A 494 1.68 -30.06 -4.91
C TRP A 494 2.75 -29.01 -5.27
N MET A 495 2.72 -27.83 -4.64
CA MET A 495 3.67 -26.74 -4.91
C MET A 495 5.11 -27.17 -4.59
N LYS A 496 5.34 -27.82 -3.44
CA LYS A 496 6.66 -28.34 -3.05
C LYS A 496 7.18 -29.42 -4.00
N ALA A 497 6.29 -30.26 -4.53
CA ALA A 497 6.65 -31.27 -5.53
C ALA A 497 6.92 -30.65 -6.90
N ARG A 498 6.29 -29.52 -7.22
CA ARG A 498 6.37 -28.86 -8.53
C ARG A 498 7.59 -27.96 -8.67
N ASP A 499 7.93 -27.17 -7.64
CA ASP A 499 9.06 -26.25 -7.64
C ASP A 499 9.84 -26.37 -6.34
N ALA A 500 11.05 -26.92 -6.42
CA ALA A 500 11.99 -27.00 -5.31
C ALA A 500 12.91 -25.77 -5.20
N SER A 501 12.93 -24.89 -6.20
CA SER A 501 13.84 -23.72 -6.27
C SER A 501 13.37 -22.50 -5.48
N ARG A 502 12.19 -22.59 -4.85
CA ARG A 502 11.55 -21.52 -4.07
C ARG A 502 10.82 -22.11 -2.84
N PRO A 503 10.85 -21.42 -1.69
CA PRO A 503 9.99 -21.72 -0.57
C PRO A 503 8.52 -21.34 -0.83
N VAL A 504 7.63 -21.97 -0.06
CA VAL A 504 6.19 -21.73 -0.04
C VAL A 504 5.80 -21.17 1.33
N GLN A 505 5.07 -20.06 1.35
CA GLN A 505 4.54 -19.48 2.58
C GLN A 505 3.01 -19.52 2.61
N TYR A 506 2.43 -19.57 3.81
CA TYR A 506 1.02 -19.28 4.02
C TYR A 506 0.77 -18.79 5.44
N GLU A 507 0.12 -17.64 5.56
CA GLU A 507 0.01 -16.99 6.86
C GLU A 507 -0.96 -17.72 7.79
N ARG A 508 -2.09 -18.22 7.30
CA ARG A 508 -3.07 -18.97 8.11
C ARG A 508 -2.66 -20.39 8.47
N ALA A 509 -1.46 -20.85 8.11
CA ALA A 509 -0.87 -22.07 8.65
C ALA A 509 -0.46 -21.92 10.13
N VAL A 510 -1.22 -21.19 10.94
CA VAL A 510 -0.96 -20.88 12.35
C VAL A 510 -1.40 -22.05 13.23
N ALA A 511 -0.51 -22.52 14.11
CA ALA A 511 -0.86 -23.43 15.20
C ALA A 511 -1.22 -22.64 16.49
N ASP A 512 -0.39 -21.68 16.88
CA ASP A 512 -0.67 -20.73 17.96
C ASP A 512 -0.03 -19.36 17.67
N TYR A 513 -0.88 -18.36 17.48
CA TYR A 513 -0.46 -17.00 17.16
C TYR A 513 0.27 -16.30 18.32
N LYS A 514 0.01 -16.67 19.58
CA LYS A 514 0.63 -16.03 20.75
C LYS A 514 2.12 -16.37 20.86
N THR A 515 2.49 -17.57 20.43
CA THR A 515 3.86 -18.09 20.46
C THR A 515 4.52 -18.03 19.08
N PHE A 516 3.81 -17.52 18.09
CA PHE A 516 4.17 -17.53 16.68
C PHE A 516 4.59 -18.91 16.16
N THR A 517 3.79 -19.94 16.47
CA THR A 517 4.02 -21.30 15.99
C THR A 517 3.15 -21.61 14.76
N TRP A 518 3.79 -22.16 13.72
CA TRP A 518 3.17 -22.48 12.44
C TRP A 518 3.14 -24.00 12.22
N GLU A 519 2.10 -24.49 11.54
CA GLU A 519 2.01 -25.84 11.00
C GLU A 519 3.08 -26.08 9.90
N TRP A 520 3.16 -27.34 9.45
CA TRP A 520 4.19 -27.81 8.50
C TRP A 520 3.96 -27.33 7.05
N ASN A 521 2.77 -26.85 6.71
CA ASN A 521 2.39 -26.39 5.37
C ASN A 521 2.78 -24.91 5.12
N SER A 522 3.88 -24.45 5.72
CA SER A 522 4.54 -23.19 5.43
C SER A 522 6.02 -23.28 5.79
N ASP A 523 6.89 -22.93 4.84
CA ASP A 523 8.35 -22.93 5.01
C ASP A 523 8.84 -21.77 5.89
N ALA A 524 8.00 -20.76 6.12
CA ALA A 524 8.31 -19.55 6.88
C ALA A 524 7.24 -19.22 7.93
N ILE A 525 7.62 -18.48 8.97
CA ILE A 525 6.71 -17.89 9.95
C ILE A 525 6.38 -16.48 9.45
N VAL A 526 5.14 -16.26 9.00
CA VAL A 526 4.79 -15.06 8.23
C VAL A 526 3.64 -14.22 8.79
N PRO A 527 3.61 -13.89 10.09
CA PRO A 527 2.46 -13.25 10.74
C PRO A 527 2.05 -11.91 10.14
N MET A 528 0.78 -11.56 10.30
CA MET A 528 0.21 -10.22 10.10
C MET A 528 0.18 -9.40 11.41
N TYR A 529 0.77 -8.20 11.39
CA TYR A 529 0.71 -7.22 12.48
C TYR A 529 1.17 -7.74 13.87
N PRO A 530 2.29 -8.48 14.00
CA PRO A 530 2.80 -8.84 15.31
C PRO A 530 3.23 -7.58 16.07
N THR A 531 2.97 -7.51 17.38
CA THR A 531 3.45 -6.38 18.19
C THR A 531 4.97 -6.46 18.37
N PRO A 532 5.69 -5.32 18.52
CA PRO A 532 7.11 -5.34 18.85
C PRO A 532 7.43 -6.13 20.13
N GLU A 533 6.52 -6.13 21.10
CA GLU A 533 6.64 -6.94 22.32
C GLU A 533 6.57 -8.44 22.02
N GLY A 534 5.60 -8.88 21.21
CA GLY A 534 5.47 -10.27 20.80
C GLY A 534 6.70 -10.74 20.02
N MET A 535 7.23 -9.91 19.12
CA MET A 535 8.49 -10.18 18.43
C MET A 535 9.66 -10.30 19.42
N ALA A 536 9.82 -9.38 20.36
CA ALA A 536 10.89 -9.47 21.36
C ALA A 536 10.79 -10.77 22.20
N ALA A 537 9.57 -11.18 22.56
CA ALA A 537 9.32 -12.45 23.24
C ALA A 537 9.68 -13.65 22.37
N TYR A 538 9.33 -13.63 21.07
CA TYR A 538 9.70 -14.68 20.12
C TYR A 538 11.21 -14.85 20.00
N ALA A 539 11.95 -13.75 19.78
CA ALA A 539 13.41 -13.81 19.65
C ALA A 539 14.08 -14.36 20.91
N LYS A 540 13.58 -14.00 22.10
CA LYS A 540 14.06 -14.54 23.37
C LYS A 540 13.79 -16.04 23.52
N ALA A 541 12.62 -16.49 23.10
CA ALA A 541 12.22 -17.90 23.20
C ALA A 541 12.91 -18.79 22.13
N ASN A 542 13.33 -18.19 21.00
CA ASN A 542 13.87 -18.90 19.85
C ASN A 542 15.25 -18.33 19.45
N PRO A 543 16.32 -18.59 20.23
CA PRO A 543 17.66 -18.09 19.91
C PRO A 543 18.25 -18.68 18.63
N THR A 544 17.74 -19.84 18.18
CA THR A 544 18.14 -20.54 16.95
C THR A 544 16.89 -21.02 16.20
N PRO A 545 16.14 -20.11 15.55
CA PRO A 545 14.92 -20.47 14.86
C PRO A 545 15.23 -21.38 13.66
N GLU A 546 14.29 -22.27 13.33
CA GLU A 546 14.42 -23.22 12.21
C GLU A 546 13.78 -22.70 10.92
N ARG A 547 12.88 -21.72 11.03
CA ARG A 547 12.18 -21.06 9.92
C ARG A 547 12.42 -19.55 9.96
N PRO A 548 12.53 -18.87 8.80
CA PRO A 548 12.62 -17.43 8.77
C PRO A 548 11.32 -16.79 9.26
N PHE A 549 11.46 -15.72 10.03
CA PHE A 549 10.34 -14.87 10.44
C PHE A 549 10.31 -13.61 9.56
N ILE A 550 9.29 -13.51 8.70
CA ILE A 550 9.10 -12.41 7.75
C ILE A 550 7.63 -12.00 7.78
N MET A 551 7.32 -10.81 8.30
CA MET A 551 5.93 -10.38 8.44
C MET A 551 5.29 -10.19 7.05
N CYS A 552 4.26 -10.96 6.70
CA CYS A 552 3.59 -10.76 5.41
C CYS A 552 2.83 -9.43 5.38
N GLU A 553 2.43 -8.93 6.56
CA GLU A 553 1.86 -7.59 6.77
C GLU A 553 2.32 -7.05 8.12
N TYR A 554 2.73 -5.78 8.17
CA TYR A 554 2.98 -5.05 9.41
C TYR A 554 2.87 -3.55 9.17
N ALA A 555 2.90 -2.77 10.24
CA ALA A 555 2.94 -1.32 10.19
C ALA A 555 1.80 -0.71 9.31
N HIS A 556 0.55 -0.99 9.67
CA HIS A 556 -0.63 -0.57 8.92
C HIS A 556 -0.63 0.96 8.67
N ALA A 557 -0.59 1.40 7.42
CA ALA A 557 -0.32 2.79 7.04
C ALA A 557 -1.59 3.64 6.80
N MET A 558 -2.77 3.16 7.21
CA MET A 558 -4.03 3.89 7.10
C MET A 558 -4.00 5.31 7.66
N GLY A 559 -4.22 6.29 6.78
CA GLY A 559 -4.22 7.70 7.14
C GLY A 559 -2.90 8.16 7.79
N ASN A 560 -3.00 8.94 8.86
CA ASN A 560 -1.86 9.47 9.58
C ASN A 560 -1.33 8.41 10.57
N SER A 561 -0.52 7.48 10.06
CA SER A 561 -0.05 6.27 10.77
C SER A 561 1.49 6.11 10.72
N LEU A 562 1.99 4.87 10.76
CA LEU A 562 3.40 4.47 10.70
C LEU A 562 4.27 4.98 11.87
N GLY A 563 3.66 5.16 13.03
CA GLY A 563 4.24 5.69 14.26
C GLY A 563 5.46 4.93 14.76
N ASN A 564 5.32 3.64 15.06
CA ASN A 564 6.38 2.86 15.71
C ASN A 564 7.32 2.14 14.72
N PHE A 565 7.42 2.63 13.48
CA PHE A 565 8.18 1.97 12.41
C PHE A 565 9.67 1.81 12.73
N THR A 566 10.25 2.85 13.34
CA THR A 566 11.64 2.83 13.81
C THR A 566 11.86 1.74 14.87
N ASP A 567 10.85 1.42 15.69
CA ASP A 567 10.96 0.40 16.73
C ASP A 567 10.99 -1.01 16.16
N TYR A 568 10.16 -1.29 15.15
CA TYR A 568 10.24 -2.55 14.41
C TYR A 568 11.65 -2.76 13.85
N TRP A 569 12.19 -1.78 13.14
CA TRP A 569 13.48 -1.92 12.48
C TRP A 569 14.68 -1.94 13.41
N LYS A 570 14.57 -1.25 14.55
CA LYS A 570 15.55 -1.41 15.62
C LYS A 570 15.55 -2.86 16.12
N LEU A 571 14.38 -3.40 16.44
CA LEU A 571 14.25 -4.78 16.92
C LEU A 571 14.74 -5.81 15.89
N ILE A 572 14.39 -5.64 14.61
CA ILE A 572 14.84 -6.49 13.50
C ILE A 572 16.37 -6.45 13.39
N ARG A 573 16.98 -5.26 13.37
CA ARG A 573 18.44 -5.12 13.21
C ARG A 573 19.23 -5.58 14.43
N GLU A 574 18.68 -5.47 15.63
CA GLU A 574 19.28 -6.00 16.86
C GLU A 574 19.14 -7.53 16.96
N ASN A 575 18.15 -8.12 16.29
CA ASN A 575 17.85 -9.55 16.33
C ASN A 575 17.87 -10.20 14.92
N LYS A 576 18.88 -9.90 14.10
CA LYS A 576 19.08 -10.48 12.74
C LYS A 576 19.25 -12.02 12.72
N HIS A 577 19.37 -12.66 13.87
CA HIS A 577 19.31 -14.11 13.99
C HIS A 577 17.88 -14.64 13.88
N ALA A 578 16.88 -13.84 14.26
CA ALA A 578 15.47 -14.21 14.29
C ALA A 578 14.61 -13.54 13.20
N PHE A 579 14.88 -12.28 12.86
CA PHE A 579 14.01 -11.50 11.97
C PHE A 579 14.66 -11.09 10.66
N GLN A 580 13.87 -11.09 9.59
CA GLN A 580 14.29 -10.67 8.25
C GLN A 580 13.40 -9.57 7.65
N GLY A 581 12.63 -8.84 8.47
CA GLY A 581 11.79 -7.74 8.00
C GLY A 581 10.38 -8.19 7.62
N GLY A 582 9.80 -7.57 6.60
CA GLY A 582 8.42 -7.84 6.17
C GLY A 582 7.88 -6.83 5.16
N PHE A 583 6.57 -6.90 4.92
CA PHE A 583 5.87 -6.06 3.95
C PHE A 583 4.89 -5.11 4.65
N ILE A 584 5.05 -3.80 4.45
CA ILE A 584 4.11 -2.80 4.96
C ILE A 584 2.73 -3.01 4.33
N TRP A 585 1.66 -2.80 5.10
CA TRP A 585 0.30 -2.69 4.56
C TRP A 585 -0.14 -1.21 4.48
N ASP A 586 -0.24 -0.60 3.30
CA ASP A 586 0.15 -1.10 1.97
C ASP A 586 0.82 -0.01 1.11
N PHE A 587 1.02 -0.26 -0.19
CA PHE A 587 1.75 0.65 -1.07
C PHE A 587 0.94 1.90 -1.42
N VAL A 588 -0.36 1.78 -1.70
CA VAL A 588 -1.14 2.90 -2.26
C VAL A 588 -2.62 2.81 -1.88
N ASP A 589 -3.21 3.96 -1.54
CA ASP A 589 -4.65 4.03 -1.29
C ASP A 589 -5.45 3.57 -2.52
N GLN A 590 -6.46 2.74 -2.29
CA GLN A 590 -7.33 2.25 -3.36
C GLN A 590 -8.46 3.23 -3.72
N ALA A 591 -8.43 4.48 -3.25
CA ALA A 591 -9.51 5.44 -3.44
C ALA A 591 -9.72 5.84 -4.91
N PHE A 592 -10.97 6.01 -5.35
CA PHE A 592 -11.27 6.51 -6.70
C PHE A 592 -11.37 8.03 -6.71
N GLN A 593 -10.88 8.64 -7.78
CA GLN A 593 -10.89 10.09 -7.94
C GLN A 593 -12.18 10.55 -8.64
N GLU A 594 -12.92 11.44 -8.00
CA GLU A 594 -14.09 12.09 -8.58
C GLU A 594 -14.01 13.61 -8.47
N VAL A 595 -14.85 14.31 -9.23
CA VAL A 595 -15.09 15.75 -9.08
C VAL A 595 -16.51 15.92 -8.54
N ASN A 596 -16.63 16.49 -7.34
CA ASN A 596 -17.93 16.67 -6.70
C ASN A 596 -18.76 17.78 -7.37
N VAL A 597 -20.01 17.97 -6.92
CA VAL A 597 -20.91 18.99 -7.46
C VAL A 597 -20.41 20.43 -7.31
N ALA A 598 -19.49 20.69 -6.38
CA ALA A 598 -18.88 22.00 -6.17
C ALA A 598 -17.63 22.22 -7.06
N GLY A 599 -17.19 21.20 -7.80
CA GLY A 599 -16.00 21.25 -8.64
C GLY A 599 -14.70 20.87 -7.92
N ASP A 600 -14.77 20.39 -6.68
CA ASP A 600 -13.60 19.94 -5.93
C ASP A 600 -13.26 18.49 -6.30
N THR A 601 -11.97 18.20 -6.46
CA THR A 601 -11.49 16.81 -6.58
C THR A 601 -11.56 16.12 -5.22
N ILE A 602 -12.28 15.00 -5.15
CA ILE A 602 -12.38 14.14 -3.96
C ILE A 602 -11.86 12.74 -4.27
N TYR A 603 -11.41 12.06 -3.23
CA TYR A 603 -11.00 10.66 -3.29
C TYR A 603 -12.01 9.84 -2.50
N THR A 604 -12.85 9.14 -3.23
CA THR A 604 -13.99 8.37 -2.73
C THR A 604 -13.54 7.02 -2.18
N TYR A 605 -14.30 6.53 -1.22
CA TYR A 605 -14.09 5.26 -0.54
C TYR A 605 -15.44 4.57 -0.29
N GLY A 606 -15.44 3.47 0.48
CA GLY A 606 -16.66 2.73 0.74
C GLY A 606 -17.78 3.63 1.26
N GLY A 607 -19.00 3.39 0.78
CA GLY A 607 -20.19 4.14 1.19
C GLY A 607 -20.50 5.34 0.31
N ASP A 608 -19.58 5.80 -0.56
CA ASP A 608 -19.88 6.87 -1.53
C ASP A 608 -20.78 6.41 -2.68
N TYR A 609 -20.70 5.13 -3.02
CA TYR A 609 -21.41 4.53 -4.13
C TYR A 609 -22.62 3.70 -3.70
N GLY A 610 -23.50 3.46 -4.66
CA GLY A 610 -24.66 2.59 -4.49
C GLY A 610 -25.90 3.29 -3.90
N PRO A 611 -27.06 2.64 -4.03
CA PRO A 611 -28.34 3.17 -3.55
C PRO A 611 -28.37 3.22 -2.01
N LYS A 612 -28.70 4.39 -1.45
CA LYS A 612 -28.68 4.65 0.01
C LYS A 612 -29.79 3.95 0.78
N ASP A 613 -30.87 3.55 0.10
CA ASP A 613 -32.02 2.84 0.66
C ASP A 613 -31.80 1.33 0.72
N ARG A 614 -30.72 0.84 0.13
CA ARG A 614 -30.29 -0.56 0.21
C ARG A 614 -29.07 -0.57 1.12
N ASN A 615 -29.04 -1.46 2.10
CA ASN A 615 -27.95 -1.54 3.09
C ASN A 615 -26.67 -2.11 2.46
N ILE A 616 -26.11 -1.40 1.46
CA ILE A 616 -24.93 -1.80 0.71
C ILE A 616 -23.76 -1.91 1.69
N PRO A 617 -23.02 -3.04 1.69
CA PRO A 617 -21.87 -3.22 2.58
C PRO A 617 -20.84 -2.12 2.39
N SER A 618 -20.28 -1.66 3.50
CA SER A 618 -19.25 -0.63 3.50
C SER A 618 -18.43 -0.64 4.79
N ASP A 619 -17.11 -0.80 4.64
CA ASP A 619 -16.11 -0.55 5.69
C ASP A 619 -15.46 0.84 5.56
N LYS A 620 -16.18 1.78 4.93
CA LYS A 620 -15.79 3.19 4.76
C LYS A 620 -14.38 3.32 4.15
N ASN A 621 -13.49 4.05 4.81
CA ASN A 621 -12.16 4.39 4.31
C ASN A 621 -11.09 3.33 4.59
N PHE A 622 -11.46 2.11 5.01
CA PHE A 622 -10.52 1.05 5.39
C PHE A 622 -9.68 0.51 4.21
N LEU A 623 -9.95 0.95 2.97
CA LEU A 623 -9.11 0.72 1.77
C LEU A 623 -8.04 1.81 1.54
N CYS A 624 -7.99 2.84 2.38
CA CYS A 624 -7.05 3.96 2.30
C CYS A 624 -5.85 3.73 3.22
N ASN A 625 -5.04 2.73 2.88
CA ASN A 625 -3.97 2.18 3.70
C ASN A 625 -2.56 2.49 3.18
N GLY A 626 -2.41 3.36 2.19
CA GLY A 626 -1.20 3.48 1.42
C GLY A 626 -0.08 4.26 2.09
N ILE A 627 1.17 3.83 1.86
CA ILE A 627 2.36 4.67 2.01
C ILE A 627 2.36 5.85 1.03
N PHE A 628 1.73 5.65 -0.12
CA PHE A 628 1.47 6.68 -1.11
C PHE A 628 -0.03 6.94 -1.24
N TYR A 629 -0.38 8.20 -1.49
CA TYR A 629 -1.72 8.62 -1.83
C TYR A 629 -2.18 7.95 -3.14
N ALA A 630 -3.49 7.89 -3.42
CA ALA A 630 -4.03 7.24 -4.63
C ALA A 630 -3.39 7.75 -5.95
N ASN A 631 -3.02 9.03 -6.02
CA ASN A 631 -2.31 9.67 -7.14
C ASN A 631 -0.77 9.46 -7.12
N ARG A 632 -0.26 8.62 -6.21
CA ARG A 632 1.16 8.31 -5.93
C ARG A 632 1.97 9.45 -5.30
N GLU A 633 1.33 10.49 -4.76
CA GLU A 633 2.01 11.47 -3.91
C GLU A 633 2.47 10.81 -2.59
N PRO A 634 3.72 11.02 -2.14
CA PRO A 634 4.18 10.44 -0.88
C PRO A 634 3.46 11.08 0.31
N TYR A 635 2.81 10.25 1.14
CA TYR A 635 2.37 10.69 2.45
C TYR A 635 3.56 11.10 3.32
N PRO A 636 3.35 11.89 4.38
CA PRO A 636 4.43 12.26 5.30
C PRO A 636 5.16 11.06 5.92
N HIS A 637 4.46 9.95 6.16
CA HIS A 637 5.09 8.71 6.66
C HIS A 637 6.00 8.00 5.64
N ALA A 638 5.90 8.31 4.34
CA ALA A 638 6.75 7.70 3.31
C ALA A 638 8.22 8.12 3.48
N TRP A 639 8.44 9.34 3.97
CA TRP A 639 9.77 9.84 4.32
C TRP A 639 10.36 9.12 5.53
N GLU A 640 9.52 8.76 6.51
CA GLU A 640 9.92 7.93 7.65
C GLU A 640 10.34 6.54 7.17
N MET A 641 9.51 5.89 6.35
CA MET A 641 9.83 4.60 5.76
C MET A 641 11.16 4.66 4.99
N LYS A 642 11.33 5.64 4.10
CA LYS A 642 12.56 5.79 3.30
C LYS A 642 13.82 5.90 4.16
N LYS A 643 13.75 6.69 5.24
CA LYS A 643 14.85 6.86 6.20
C LYS A 643 15.14 5.56 6.96
N VAL A 644 14.11 4.85 7.41
CA VAL A 644 14.28 3.60 8.17
C VAL A 644 14.78 2.46 7.28
N TYR A 645 14.34 2.39 6.02
CA TYR A 645 14.75 1.40 5.01
C TYR A 645 16.12 1.67 4.40
N GLN A 646 16.74 2.84 4.58
CA GLN A 646 18.03 3.13 3.95
C GLN A 646 19.13 2.10 4.32
N ASP A 647 20.04 1.82 3.39
CA ASP A 647 21.12 0.83 3.58
C ASP A 647 22.43 1.43 4.11
N ILE A 648 22.54 2.75 4.20
CA ILE A 648 23.77 3.41 4.66
C ILE A 648 23.52 4.01 6.03
N HIS A 649 24.25 3.52 7.02
CA HIS A 649 24.12 3.95 8.42
C HIS A 649 25.37 4.68 8.87
N SER A 650 25.22 5.70 9.71
CA SER A 650 26.37 6.45 10.21
C SER A 650 26.24 6.87 11.66
N THR A 651 27.37 6.86 12.36
CA THR A 651 27.49 7.25 13.76
C THR A 651 28.75 8.09 13.98
N LEU A 652 28.82 8.86 15.06
CA LEU A 652 30.04 9.59 15.43
C LEU A 652 31.02 8.63 16.13
N VAL A 653 32.26 8.60 15.65
CA VAL A 653 33.40 8.03 16.40
C VAL A 653 33.99 9.11 17.30
N ASN A 654 34.17 10.30 16.74
CA ASN A 654 34.53 11.52 17.43
C ASN A 654 33.99 12.72 16.63
N PRO A 655 34.11 13.95 17.11
CA PRO A 655 33.45 15.09 16.47
C PRO A 655 33.93 15.43 15.04
N THR A 656 35.01 14.80 14.55
CA THR A 656 35.57 14.98 13.19
C THR A 656 35.65 13.68 12.39
N THR A 657 35.19 12.56 12.94
CA THR A 657 35.24 11.24 12.29
C THR A 657 33.92 10.52 12.50
N ILE A 658 33.34 10.05 11.39
CA ILE A 658 32.14 9.22 11.41
C ILE A 658 32.50 7.76 11.09
N SER A 659 31.71 6.83 11.60
CA SER A 659 31.67 5.44 11.14
C SER A 659 30.56 5.32 10.10
N VAL A 660 30.83 4.68 8.95
CA VAL A 660 29.85 4.44 7.88
C VAL A 660 29.74 2.93 7.67
N TYR A 661 28.53 2.38 7.85
CA TYR A 661 28.20 0.98 7.62
C TYR A 661 27.32 0.84 6.37
N ASN A 662 27.66 -0.13 5.52
CA ASN A 662 26.90 -0.49 4.31
C ASN A 662 26.09 -1.78 4.55
N GLU A 663 24.77 -1.66 4.71
CA GLU A 663 23.83 -2.77 4.91
C GLU A 663 23.47 -3.50 3.60
N LYS A 664 23.94 -3.02 2.44
CA LYS A 664 23.79 -3.74 1.16
C LYS A 664 24.53 -5.08 1.18
N LEU A 665 23.99 -6.06 0.48
CA LEU A 665 24.48 -7.44 0.47
C LEU A 665 25.42 -7.74 -0.70
N PHE A 666 25.24 -7.05 -1.83
CA PHE A 666 25.91 -7.40 -3.09
C PHE A 666 26.75 -6.25 -3.68
N THR A 667 26.51 -5.01 -3.26
CA THR A 667 27.19 -3.82 -3.81
C THR A 667 27.90 -2.98 -2.75
N GLY A 668 29.04 -2.39 -3.13
CA GLY A 668 29.76 -1.39 -2.33
C GLY A 668 29.22 0.03 -2.52
N LEU A 669 29.87 1.01 -1.89
CA LEU A 669 29.49 2.43 -1.96
C LEU A 669 30.25 3.23 -3.04
N GLU A 670 30.83 2.55 -4.04
CA GLU A 670 31.65 3.19 -5.07
C GLU A 670 30.85 4.16 -5.95
N ASN A 671 29.55 3.94 -6.15
CA ASN A 671 28.66 4.85 -6.88
C ASN A 671 28.04 5.94 -5.97
N VAL A 672 28.44 6.03 -4.70
CA VAL A 672 27.86 6.98 -3.73
C VAL A 672 28.87 8.04 -3.34
N LYS A 673 28.42 9.30 -3.26
CA LYS A 673 29.14 10.41 -2.61
C LYS A 673 28.42 10.83 -1.34
N LEU A 674 29.18 11.32 -0.36
CA LEU A 674 28.64 11.91 0.87
C LEU A 674 28.76 13.43 0.79
N GLU A 675 27.62 14.13 0.87
CA GLU A 675 27.55 15.57 1.11
C GLU A 675 27.30 15.80 2.60
N TRP A 676 28.11 16.63 3.25
CA TRP A 676 27.97 16.93 4.68
C TRP A 676 27.73 18.42 4.91
N GLU A 677 26.96 18.75 5.95
CA GLU A 677 26.72 20.12 6.38
C GLU A 677 26.88 20.26 7.89
N LEU A 678 27.65 21.27 8.34
CA LEU A 678 27.64 21.73 9.72
C LEU A 678 26.48 22.71 9.90
N VAL A 679 25.52 22.33 10.74
CA VAL A 679 24.36 23.14 11.10
C VAL A 679 24.54 23.64 12.53
N VAL A 680 24.42 24.96 12.73
CA VAL A 680 24.49 25.59 14.07
C VAL A 680 23.26 26.46 14.28
N ASP A 681 22.54 26.18 15.37
CA ASP A 681 21.23 26.76 15.70
C ASP A 681 20.25 26.70 14.51
N GLY A 682 20.23 25.53 13.86
CA GLY A 682 19.37 25.24 12.71
C GLY A 682 19.80 25.87 11.38
N VAL A 683 20.88 26.66 11.36
CA VAL A 683 21.37 27.33 10.15
C VAL A 683 22.63 26.66 9.64
N LYS A 684 22.67 26.35 8.34
CA LYS A 684 23.88 25.85 7.67
C LYS A 684 25.02 26.86 7.78
N LYS A 685 26.16 26.43 8.33
CA LYS A 685 27.38 27.25 8.47
C LYS A 685 28.47 26.85 7.49
N LYS A 686 28.58 25.57 7.18
CA LYS A 686 29.59 25.03 6.27
C LYS A 686 29.09 23.74 5.64
N SER A 687 29.58 23.42 4.45
CA SER A 687 29.32 22.15 3.79
C SER A 687 30.57 21.64 3.06
N GLY A 688 30.54 20.39 2.63
CA GLY A 688 31.55 19.80 1.78
C GLY A 688 31.12 18.46 1.21
N VAL A 689 31.97 17.89 0.36
CA VAL A 689 31.70 16.63 -0.34
C VAL A 689 32.87 15.67 -0.12
N ILE A 690 32.55 14.41 0.12
CA ILE A 690 33.47 13.27 0.10
C ILE A 690 33.03 12.38 -1.06
N SER A 691 33.74 12.50 -2.19
CA SER A 691 33.34 11.87 -3.46
C SER A 691 33.59 10.37 -3.54
N ASN A 692 34.48 9.85 -2.69
CA ASN A 692 34.92 8.45 -2.73
C ASN A 692 34.74 7.81 -1.35
N LEU A 693 33.75 6.94 -1.25
CA LEU A 693 33.53 6.08 -0.08
C LEU A 693 34.05 4.69 -0.43
N LYS A 694 35.06 4.20 0.32
CA LYS A 694 35.59 2.84 0.18
C LYS A 694 34.99 1.97 1.27
N VAL A 695 33.74 1.54 1.06
CA VAL A 695 33.00 0.68 1.99
C VAL A 695 32.35 -0.42 1.17
N GLY A 696 32.83 -1.66 1.32
CA GLY A 696 32.26 -2.83 0.64
C GLY A 696 30.88 -3.20 1.20
N SER A 697 30.22 -4.17 0.57
CA SER A 697 28.96 -4.75 1.07
C SER A 697 29.16 -5.34 2.47
N GLN A 698 28.27 -5.05 3.41
CA GLN A 698 28.36 -5.49 4.82
C GLN A 698 29.60 -5.01 5.59
N GLU A 699 30.36 -4.05 5.05
CA GLU A 699 31.56 -3.52 5.73
C GLU A 699 31.28 -2.20 6.45
N THR A 700 32.17 -1.85 7.37
CA THR A 700 32.19 -0.56 8.07
C THR A 700 33.54 0.13 7.84
N ALA A 701 33.53 1.43 7.56
CA ALA A 701 34.75 2.23 7.47
C ALA A 701 34.62 3.57 8.21
N GLN A 702 35.74 4.07 8.72
CA GLN A 702 35.80 5.40 9.31
C GLN A 702 36.08 6.46 8.25
N VAL A 703 35.31 7.54 8.25
CA VAL A 703 35.43 8.66 7.31
C VAL A 703 35.68 9.95 8.09
N LYS A 704 36.80 10.61 7.79
CA LYS A 704 37.14 11.90 8.39
C LYS A 704 36.35 13.01 7.71
N VAL A 705 35.63 13.80 8.49
CA VAL A 705 34.85 14.95 8.03
C VAL A 705 35.57 16.23 8.45
N PRO A 706 35.90 17.16 7.52
CA PRO A 706 36.68 18.36 7.81
C PRO A 706 35.82 19.48 8.46
N VAL A 707 35.21 19.13 9.60
CA VAL A 707 34.40 20.02 10.43
C VAL A 707 35.24 20.60 11.57
N LYS A 708 35.00 21.87 11.92
CA LYS A 708 35.54 22.51 13.12
C LYS A 708 34.41 22.63 14.14
N LEU A 709 34.67 22.27 15.38
CA LEU A 709 33.61 22.31 16.41
C LEU A 709 33.21 23.74 16.75
N PRO A 710 31.91 24.05 16.79
CA PRO A 710 31.46 25.36 17.19
C PRO A 710 31.60 25.56 18.71
N THR A 711 32.00 26.77 19.10
CA THR A 711 32.20 27.16 20.51
C THR A 711 30.91 27.58 21.21
N SER A 712 29.81 27.78 20.47
CA SER A 712 28.46 28.06 20.99
C SER A 712 27.38 27.50 20.07
N GLY A 713 26.13 27.49 20.53
CA GLY A 713 24.97 27.02 19.76
C GLY A 713 24.73 25.51 19.84
N GLU A 714 23.54 25.09 19.43
CA GLU A 714 23.24 23.69 19.14
C GLU A 714 23.88 23.32 17.79
N ALA A 715 24.58 22.19 17.71
CA ALA A 715 25.32 21.84 16.52
C ALA A 715 25.07 20.41 16.06
N PHE A 716 24.84 20.27 14.75
CA PHE A 716 24.61 19.00 14.08
C PHE A 716 25.52 18.86 12.85
N LEU A 717 25.83 17.62 12.53
CA LEU A 717 26.41 17.23 11.27
C LEU A 717 25.34 16.51 10.45
N ASN A 718 24.81 17.19 9.43
CA ASN A 718 23.92 16.58 8.46
C ASN A 718 24.76 15.83 7.43
N LEU A 719 24.36 14.60 7.11
CA LEU A 719 24.97 13.73 6.13
C LEU A 719 23.91 13.39 5.07
N THR A 720 24.26 13.52 3.80
CA THR A 720 23.38 13.18 2.66
C THR A 720 24.17 12.35 1.67
N TYR A 721 23.76 11.10 1.49
CA TYR A 721 24.36 10.17 0.55
C TYR A 721 23.62 10.24 -0.78
N LYS A 722 24.35 10.53 -1.86
CA LYS A 722 23.80 10.69 -3.20
C LYS A 722 24.49 9.79 -4.20
N LEU A 723 23.73 9.32 -5.18
CA LEU A 723 24.28 8.63 -6.34
C LEU A 723 25.17 9.57 -7.16
N LYS A 724 26.32 9.07 -7.62
CA LYS A 724 27.22 9.75 -8.55
C LYS A 724 26.73 9.58 -9.99
N ASN A 725 26.39 8.36 -10.37
CA ASN A 725 25.81 8.02 -11.65
C ASN A 725 24.40 7.47 -11.45
N ALA A 726 23.55 7.62 -12.46
CA ALA A 726 22.21 7.06 -12.42
C ALA A 726 22.25 5.53 -12.29
N GLU A 727 21.31 5.00 -11.53
CA GLU A 727 20.96 3.58 -11.50
C GLU A 727 19.62 3.41 -12.25
N PRO A 728 19.22 2.20 -12.67
CA PRO A 728 17.93 1.99 -13.31
C PRO A 728 16.78 2.62 -12.50
N LEU A 729 15.97 3.47 -13.15
CA LEU A 729 14.86 4.27 -12.59
C LEU A 729 15.23 5.30 -11.51
N VAL A 730 16.50 5.41 -11.13
CA VAL A 730 16.98 6.31 -10.08
C VAL A 730 18.05 7.24 -10.64
N ALA A 731 17.71 8.53 -10.77
CA ALA A 731 18.59 9.51 -11.38
C ALA A 731 19.90 9.74 -10.60
N ALA A 732 20.95 10.16 -11.31
CA ALA A 732 22.16 10.67 -10.67
C ALA A 732 21.82 11.82 -9.71
N GLY A 733 22.48 11.88 -8.56
CA GLY A 733 22.19 12.86 -7.52
C GLY A 733 20.99 12.51 -6.61
N HIS A 734 20.26 11.41 -6.87
CA HIS A 734 19.21 10.93 -5.98
C HIS A 734 19.74 10.65 -4.57
N ILE A 735 18.95 11.02 -3.56
CA ILE A 735 19.28 10.80 -2.15
C ILE A 735 18.87 9.38 -1.76
N VAL A 736 19.87 8.55 -1.44
CA VAL A 736 19.68 7.15 -1.04
C VAL A 736 19.66 6.98 0.48
N ALA A 737 20.32 7.87 1.22
CA ALA A 737 20.34 7.87 2.68
C ALA A 737 20.61 9.27 3.22
N THR A 738 20.07 9.58 4.40
CA THR A 738 20.41 10.80 5.16
C THR A 738 20.74 10.44 6.60
N GLU A 739 21.46 11.31 7.29
CA GLU A 739 21.62 11.23 8.74
C GLU A 739 21.83 12.63 9.35
N GLN A 740 21.44 12.82 10.61
CA GLN A 740 21.77 14.00 11.39
C GLN A 740 22.43 13.60 12.71
N LEU A 741 23.73 13.84 12.82
CA LEU A 741 24.51 13.49 13.99
C LEU A 741 24.66 14.69 14.93
N VAL A 742 24.42 14.48 16.23
CA VAL A 742 24.51 15.53 17.24
C VAL A 742 25.98 15.78 17.61
N LEU A 743 26.52 16.96 17.26
CA LEU A 743 27.87 17.37 17.66
C LEU A 743 27.87 18.07 19.02
N ARG A 744 26.82 18.87 19.28
CA ARG A 744 26.64 19.60 20.54
C ARG A 744 25.16 19.84 20.80
N ARG A 745 24.71 19.48 22.00
CA ARG A 745 23.38 19.86 22.49
C ARG A 745 23.42 21.26 23.10
N LYS A 746 22.34 22.02 22.91
CA LYS A 746 22.16 23.30 23.61
C LYS A 746 21.71 23.02 25.05
N ALA A 747 22.31 23.73 26.00
CA ALA A 747 21.85 23.67 27.39
C ALA A 747 20.46 24.32 27.49
N PRO A 748 19.55 23.81 28.33
CA PRO A 748 18.29 24.49 28.64
C PRO A 748 18.58 25.93 29.06
N GLN A 749 17.86 26.88 28.47
CA GLN A 749 17.97 28.29 28.83
C GLN A 749 16.71 28.70 29.57
N GLN A 750 16.87 29.24 30.77
CA GLN A 750 15.75 29.74 31.55
C GLN A 750 15.10 30.92 30.82
N LEU A 751 13.77 30.88 30.70
CA LEU A 751 12.98 31.99 30.18
C LEU A 751 12.94 33.11 31.23
N ALA A 752 13.61 34.22 30.93
CA ALA A 752 13.59 35.41 31.78
C ALA A 752 12.75 36.52 31.13
N LEU A 753 11.57 36.78 31.68
CA LEU A 753 10.79 37.97 31.35
C LEU A 753 11.19 39.11 32.29
N LYS A 754 11.66 40.23 31.71
CA LYS A 754 12.03 41.44 32.46
C LYS A 754 10.96 42.52 32.31
N GLY A 755 10.65 43.21 33.40
CA GLY A 755 9.84 44.43 33.35
C GLY A 755 10.58 45.52 32.59
N LYS A 756 9.86 46.31 31.79
CA LYS A 756 10.45 47.36 30.93
C LYS A 756 9.97 48.75 31.35
N ALA A 757 8.66 48.94 31.48
CA ALA A 757 8.04 50.17 31.97
C ALA A 757 6.84 49.85 32.88
N ALA A 758 6.33 50.86 33.59
CA ALA A 758 5.17 50.72 34.47
C ALA A 758 3.96 50.18 33.70
N LEU A 759 3.18 49.34 34.36
CA LEU A 759 1.96 48.73 33.84
C LEU A 759 0.80 49.03 34.78
N HIS A 760 -0.38 49.23 34.20
CA HIS A 760 -1.61 49.42 34.95
C HIS A 760 -2.57 48.26 34.63
N VAL A 761 -3.08 47.63 35.69
CA VAL A 761 -4.15 46.64 35.59
C VAL A 761 -5.45 47.34 35.99
N GLN A 762 -6.43 47.30 35.10
CA GLN A 762 -7.76 47.84 35.28
C GLN A 762 -8.76 46.70 35.40
N GLU A 763 -9.66 46.80 36.37
CA GLU A 763 -10.67 45.80 36.60
C GLU A 763 -12.06 46.41 36.38
N SER A 764 -12.89 45.69 35.65
CA SER A 764 -14.31 45.99 35.43
C SER A 764 -15.17 44.83 35.93
N ALA A 765 -16.50 44.91 35.75
CA ALA A 765 -17.40 43.81 36.10
C ALA A 765 -17.05 42.52 35.35
N ASN A 766 -16.72 42.62 34.06
CA ASN A 766 -16.56 41.46 33.18
C ASN A 766 -15.13 41.19 32.72
N ALA A 767 -14.21 42.14 32.89
CA ALA A 767 -12.85 42.02 32.37
C ALA A 767 -11.78 42.53 33.34
N LEU A 768 -10.63 41.86 33.31
CA LEU A 768 -9.36 42.29 33.90
C LEU A 768 -8.41 42.63 32.76
N THR A 769 -7.98 43.89 32.67
CA THR A 769 -7.25 44.42 31.52
C THR A 769 -5.90 45.01 31.93
N ILE A 770 -4.84 44.56 31.27
CA ILE A 770 -3.50 45.12 31.34
C ILE A 770 -3.37 46.15 30.21
N ALA A 771 -3.32 47.43 30.57
CA ALA A 771 -3.15 48.51 29.60
C ALA A 771 -1.68 48.59 29.14
N LEU A 772 -1.48 48.67 27.82
CA LEU A 772 -0.17 48.90 27.19
C LEU A 772 -0.14 50.31 26.60
N ALA A 773 1.05 50.79 26.20
CA ALA A 773 1.19 52.12 25.59
C ALA A 773 0.37 52.28 24.30
N SER A 774 0.22 51.19 23.54
CA SER A 774 -0.66 51.11 22.37
C SER A 774 -1.26 49.71 22.32
N GLY A 775 -2.50 49.56 22.78
CA GLY A 775 -3.19 48.27 22.88
C GLY A 775 -3.42 47.82 24.31
N ALA A 776 -3.92 46.59 24.47
CA ALA A 776 -4.28 46.02 25.75
C ALA A 776 -4.31 44.49 25.68
N ILE A 777 -4.05 43.86 26.83
CA ILE A 777 -4.22 42.43 27.04
C ILE A 777 -5.32 42.24 28.09
N SER A 778 -6.39 41.53 27.75
CA SER A 778 -7.56 41.38 28.63
C SER A 778 -7.89 39.92 28.91
N PHE A 779 -8.44 39.70 30.09
CA PHE A 779 -8.93 38.43 30.60
C PHE A 779 -10.41 38.57 30.91
N ASP A 780 -11.18 37.56 30.53
CA ASP A 780 -12.58 37.45 30.88
C ASP A 780 -12.70 37.03 32.35
N LYS A 781 -13.50 37.75 33.17
CA LYS A 781 -13.62 37.45 34.60
C LYS A 781 -14.53 36.27 34.91
N GLN A 782 -15.40 35.86 33.99
CA GLN A 782 -16.29 34.71 34.18
C GLN A 782 -15.54 33.40 33.91
N THR A 783 -14.68 33.42 32.89
CA THR A 783 -13.98 32.25 32.39
C THR A 783 -12.50 32.23 32.73
N GLY A 784 -11.88 33.34 33.11
CA GLY A 784 -10.46 33.45 33.45
C GLY A 784 -9.49 33.38 32.26
N TRP A 785 -10.00 33.13 31.05
CA TRP A 785 -9.19 33.04 29.84
C TRP A 785 -8.78 34.41 29.32
N LEU A 786 -7.56 34.50 28.79
CA LEU A 786 -7.11 35.66 28.01
C LEU A 786 -7.95 35.71 26.72
N ASN A 787 -8.73 36.78 26.54
CA ASN A 787 -9.69 36.94 25.44
C ASN A 787 -9.38 38.16 24.53
N GLN A 788 -8.36 38.95 24.87
CA GLN A 788 -7.85 40.00 23.99
C GLN A 788 -6.33 40.11 24.10
N TYR A 789 -5.67 40.20 22.95
CA TYR A 789 -4.24 40.48 22.86
C TYR A 789 -3.97 41.46 21.71
N VAL A 790 -3.85 42.74 22.06
CA VAL A 790 -3.55 43.83 21.11
C VAL A 790 -2.27 44.50 21.56
N VAL A 791 -1.23 44.48 20.73
CA VAL A 791 0.06 45.10 21.01
C VAL A 791 0.44 46.00 19.84
N GLU A 792 0.77 47.25 20.15
CA GLU A 792 1.12 48.30 19.19
C GLU A 792 0.09 48.48 18.06
N GLY A 793 -1.19 48.37 18.43
CA GLY A 793 -2.32 48.51 17.50
C GLY A 793 -2.61 47.28 16.63
N VAL A 794 -1.80 46.22 16.74
CA VAL A 794 -2.02 44.95 16.02
C VAL A 794 -2.74 43.98 16.94
N ARG A 795 -3.87 43.44 16.47
CA ARG A 795 -4.59 42.34 17.13
C ARG A 795 -3.96 41.01 16.75
N TYR A 796 -3.57 40.22 17.75
CA TYR A 796 -3.01 38.88 17.54
C TYR A 796 -3.93 37.76 18.01
N LEU A 797 -4.99 38.06 18.76
CA LEU A 797 -6.01 37.08 19.13
C LEU A 797 -7.33 37.46 18.46
N GLU A 798 -7.93 36.51 17.74
CA GLU A 798 -9.19 36.70 17.03
C GLU A 798 -10.30 37.18 17.96
N GLU A 799 -11.15 38.05 17.44
CA GLU A 799 -12.29 38.57 18.21
C GLU A 799 -13.24 37.44 18.62
N GLY A 800 -13.62 37.40 19.90
CA GLY A 800 -14.43 36.31 20.47
C GLY A 800 -13.67 35.02 20.77
N ALA A 801 -12.40 34.90 20.38
CA ALA A 801 -11.54 33.77 20.75
C ALA A 801 -10.87 33.98 22.11
N GLY A 802 -10.39 32.89 22.72
CA GLY A 802 -9.59 32.93 23.94
C GLY A 802 -8.36 32.03 23.81
N LEU A 803 -7.27 32.38 24.49
CA LEU A 803 -6.12 31.49 24.67
C LEU A 803 -6.47 30.44 25.72
N LYS A 804 -6.85 29.24 25.26
CA LYS A 804 -7.38 28.16 26.09
C LYS A 804 -6.41 26.99 26.15
N SER A 805 -6.46 26.22 27.24
CA SER A 805 -5.83 24.90 27.28
C SER A 805 -6.49 23.98 26.24
N ASN A 806 -5.67 23.16 25.58
CA ASN A 806 -6.12 22.15 24.63
C ASN A 806 -5.59 20.77 25.07
N PHE A 807 -6.51 19.82 25.25
CA PHE A 807 -6.21 18.44 25.61
C PHE A 807 -6.70 17.45 24.55
N TRP A 808 -7.13 17.94 23.38
CA TRP A 808 -7.74 17.14 22.32
C TRP A 808 -7.07 17.31 20.96
N ARG A 809 -7.02 16.23 20.18
CA ARG A 809 -6.69 16.25 18.75
C ARG A 809 -7.84 15.62 17.96
N ALA A 810 -8.00 16.01 16.71
CA ALA A 810 -8.93 15.32 15.81
C ALA A 810 -8.46 13.85 15.64
N PRO A 811 -9.31 12.84 15.93
CA PRO A 811 -8.86 11.44 15.88
C PRO A 811 -8.37 11.04 14.47
N ASN A 812 -7.18 10.43 14.41
CA ASN A 812 -6.73 9.76 13.18
C ASN A 812 -7.39 8.37 13.03
N ASP A 813 -7.14 7.69 11.91
CA ASP A 813 -7.75 6.37 11.68
C ASP A 813 -7.36 5.31 12.73
N ASN A 814 -6.13 5.35 13.25
CA ASN A 814 -5.68 4.48 14.34
C ASN A 814 -6.41 4.78 15.65
N ASP A 815 -6.65 6.06 15.97
CA ASP A 815 -7.40 6.50 17.14
C ASP A 815 -8.82 5.94 17.10
N TYR A 816 -9.48 5.99 15.92
CA TYR A 816 -10.77 5.34 15.70
C TYR A 816 -10.72 3.83 15.87
N GLY A 817 -9.71 3.18 15.28
CA GLY A 817 -9.49 1.74 15.42
C GLY A 817 -9.34 1.29 16.86
N ALA A 818 -8.63 2.06 17.69
CA ALA A 818 -8.46 1.79 19.11
C ALA A 818 -9.63 2.30 19.98
N GLY A 819 -10.63 2.97 19.40
CA GLY A 819 -11.79 3.54 20.10
C GLY A 819 -11.43 4.73 21.01
N LEU A 820 -10.36 5.47 20.71
CA LEU A 820 -9.86 6.56 21.55
C LEU A 820 -10.74 7.80 21.52
N GLN A 821 -11.45 8.06 20.43
CA GLN A 821 -12.43 9.15 20.32
C GLN A 821 -13.49 9.08 21.43
N THR A 822 -13.87 7.86 21.82
CA THR A 822 -14.85 7.61 22.89
C THR A 822 -14.16 7.46 24.24
N LYS A 823 -13.08 6.67 24.32
CA LYS A 823 -12.38 6.37 25.59
C LYS A 823 -11.71 7.60 26.21
N LEU A 824 -11.31 8.57 25.39
CA LEU A 824 -10.61 9.78 25.83
C LEU A 824 -11.49 11.04 25.77
N LYS A 825 -12.79 10.90 25.46
CA LYS A 825 -13.74 12.02 25.24
C LYS A 825 -13.78 13.04 26.37
N ALA A 826 -13.58 12.62 27.61
CA ALA A 826 -13.53 13.51 28.77
C ALA A 826 -12.46 14.61 28.63
N TRP A 827 -11.35 14.33 27.94
CA TRP A 827 -10.32 15.33 27.67
C TRP A 827 -10.75 16.34 26.59
N LYS A 828 -11.66 15.99 25.69
CA LYS A 828 -12.24 16.89 24.69
C LYS A 828 -13.09 17.98 25.32
N THR A 829 -13.85 17.62 26.36
CA THR A 829 -14.86 18.47 27.04
C THR A 829 -14.37 19.14 28.32
N ALA A 830 -13.26 18.65 28.90
CA ALA A 830 -12.70 19.19 30.13
C ALA A 830 -12.41 20.71 30.09
N PRO A 831 -11.79 21.28 29.04
CA PRO A 831 -11.56 22.73 28.96
C PRO A 831 -12.85 23.56 28.91
N GLN A 832 -13.91 23.06 28.27
CA GLN A 832 -15.20 23.74 28.13
C GLN A 832 -15.99 23.70 29.44
N GLN A 833 -15.80 22.66 30.25
CA GLN A 833 -16.44 22.50 31.56
C GLN A 833 -15.57 22.95 32.74
N ALA A 834 -14.42 23.56 32.46
CA ALA A 834 -13.52 24.08 33.47
C ALA A 834 -14.22 25.12 34.34
N LYS A 835 -14.18 24.95 35.66
CA LYS A 835 -14.79 25.90 36.61
C LYS A 835 -13.72 26.76 37.24
N LEU A 836 -13.73 28.05 36.90
CA LEU A 836 -12.84 29.05 37.50
C LEU A 836 -13.10 29.14 39.01
N GLN A 837 -12.06 28.91 39.80
CA GLN A 837 -12.08 29.02 41.26
C GLN A 837 -11.48 30.34 41.74
N LYS A 838 -10.44 30.81 41.04
CA LYS A 838 -9.67 31.98 41.43
C LYS A 838 -9.15 32.67 40.18
N LEU A 839 -9.29 33.99 40.13
CA LEU A 839 -8.61 34.88 39.20
C LEU A 839 -8.01 36.03 39.99
N THR A 840 -6.69 36.16 39.99
CA THR A 840 -5.98 37.23 40.71
C THR A 840 -4.97 37.92 39.81
N SER A 841 -4.73 39.21 40.05
CA SER A 841 -3.65 39.93 39.40
C SER A 841 -2.78 40.69 40.39
N SER A 842 -1.52 40.92 40.02
CA SER A 842 -0.60 41.79 40.75
C SER A 842 0.37 42.45 39.77
N VAL A 843 0.91 43.61 40.15
CA VAL A 843 2.01 44.26 39.43
C VAL A 843 3.20 44.36 40.37
N GLN A 844 4.30 43.72 40.01
CA GLN A 844 5.57 43.77 40.75
C GLN A 844 6.73 43.88 39.77
N ASN A 845 7.71 44.74 40.07
CA ASN A 845 8.90 44.94 39.23
C ASN A 845 8.57 45.20 37.74
N ASN A 846 7.56 46.03 37.48
CA ASN A 846 7.08 46.36 36.13
C ASN A 846 6.61 45.15 35.30
N LEU A 847 6.15 44.09 35.97
CA LEU A 847 5.51 42.92 35.38
C LEU A 847 4.11 42.76 35.97
N ALA A 848 3.11 42.66 35.10
CA ALA A 848 1.78 42.23 35.50
C ALA A 848 1.73 40.70 35.51
N THR A 849 1.29 40.12 36.62
CA THR A 849 1.05 38.67 36.76
C THR A 849 -0.44 38.44 36.94
N VAL A 850 -1.04 37.59 36.11
CA VAL A 850 -2.42 37.12 36.25
C VAL A 850 -2.40 35.61 36.49
N GLU A 851 -3.09 35.17 37.53
CA GLU A 851 -3.21 33.76 37.90
C GLU A 851 -4.67 33.33 37.86
N ALA A 852 -4.95 32.24 37.13
CA ALA A 852 -6.25 31.63 37.07
C ALA A 852 -6.16 30.15 37.51
N VAL A 853 -7.03 29.73 38.42
CA VAL A 853 -7.09 28.34 38.91
C VAL A 853 -8.46 27.76 38.60
N TYR A 854 -8.48 26.57 38.02
CA TYR A 854 -9.67 25.85 37.59
C TYR A 854 -9.74 24.48 38.22
N THR A 855 -10.94 24.04 38.58
CA THR A 855 -11.21 22.60 38.70
C THR A 855 -11.64 22.06 37.35
N LEU A 856 -11.19 20.86 37.01
CA LEU A 856 -11.61 20.06 35.86
C LEU A 856 -12.38 18.83 36.36
N PRO A 857 -13.69 18.94 36.63
CA PRO A 857 -14.43 17.89 37.33
C PRO A 857 -14.45 16.55 36.59
N GLU A 858 -14.60 16.59 35.26
CA GLU A 858 -14.75 15.40 34.41
C GLU A 858 -13.51 14.50 34.41
N VAL A 859 -12.32 15.09 34.61
CA VAL A 859 -11.03 14.40 34.61
C VAL A 859 -10.35 14.44 35.98
N SER A 860 -11.07 14.84 37.04
CA SER A 860 -10.56 14.92 38.41
C SER A 860 -9.22 15.65 38.56
N GLY A 861 -9.06 16.77 37.84
CA GLY A 861 -7.83 17.56 37.82
C GLY A 861 -8.02 19.00 38.33
N GLN A 862 -6.91 19.65 38.68
CA GLN A 862 -6.84 21.09 38.86
C GLN A 862 -5.90 21.68 37.82
N LEU A 863 -6.35 22.71 37.11
CA LEU A 863 -5.54 23.44 36.13
C LEU A 863 -5.21 24.81 36.67
N SER A 864 -3.92 25.16 36.66
CA SER A 864 -3.43 26.47 37.06
C SER A 864 -2.72 27.14 35.89
N MET A 865 -3.14 28.36 35.59
CA MET A 865 -2.57 29.21 34.56
C MET A 865 -1.91 30.42 35.19
N GLN A 866 -0.67 30.72 34.81
CA GLN A 866 0.01 31.96 35.16
C GLN A 866 0.44 32.68 33.89
N TYR A 867 0.07 33.95 33.79
CA TYR A 867 0.41 34.85 32.70
C TYR A 867 1.23 36.00 33.25
N ARG A 868 2.48 36.15 32.84
CA ARG A 868 3.34 37.29 33.19
C ARG A 868 3.57 38.14 31.95
N VAL A 869 3.29 39.43 32.07
CA VAL A 869 3.30 40.38 30.94
C VAL A 869 4.19 41.57 31.28
N ASN A 870 5.00 42.02 30.32
CA ASN A 870 5.71 43.30 30.40
C ASN A 870 5.08 44.37 29.49
N SER A 871 5.53 45.61 29.62
CA SER A 871 4.99 46.74 28.85
C SER A 871 5.23 46.69 27.33
N ALA A 872 6.06 45.76 26.84
CA ALA A 872 6.22 45.49 25.40
C ALA A 872 5.24 44.42 24.89
N GLY A 873 4.35 43.93 25.75
CA GLY A 873 3.40 42.87 25.41
C GLY A 873 4.01 41.46 25.44
N GLU A 874 5.29 41.28 25.74
CA GLU A 874 5.87 39.94 25.87
C GLU A 874 5.17 39.17 26.99
N LEU A 875 4.71 37.96 26.69
CA LEU A 875 3.87 37.13 27.55
C LEU A 875 4.59 35.83 27.88
N LEU A 876 4.87 35.60 29.15
CA LEU A 876 5.31 34.30 29.66
C LEU A 876 4.09 33.56 30.22
N VAL A 877 3.82 32.38 29.67
CA VAL A 877 2.72 31.51 30.06
C VAL A 877 3.27 30.29 30.78
N ARG A 878 2.69 29.96 31.93
CA ARG A 878 2.87 28.67 32.61
C ARG A 878 1.52 28.00 32.77
N GLN A 879 1.43 26.77 32.30
CA GLN A 879 0.28 25.89 32.43
C GLN A 879 0.68 24.70 33.29
N HIS A 880 -0.05 24.47 34.38
CA HIS A 880 0.17 23.35 35.27
C HIS A 880 -1.13 22.58 35.49
N LEU A 881 -1.15 21.30 35.12
CA LEU A 881 -2.22 20.38 35.44
C LEU A 881 -1.77 19.52 36.62
N GLN A 882 -2.47 19.65 37.74
CA GLN A 882 -2.36 18.76 38.89
C GLN A 882 -3.42 17.66 38.75
N ALA A 883 -2.98 16.42 38.57
CA ALA A 883 -3.85 15.24 38.54
C ALA A 883 -4.09 14.70 39.96
N ASP A 884 -5.34 14.31 40.27
CA ASP A 884 -5.65 13.44 41.41
C ASP A 884 -5.42 11.97 41.00
N THR A 885 -4.19 11.48 41.20
CA THR A 885 -3.79 10.12 40.80
C THR A 885 -4.44 9.02 41.63
N THR A 886 -5.23 9.36 42.66
CA THR A 886 -6.09 8.38 43.35
C THR A 886 -7.31 8.00 42.51
N LYS A 887 -7.64 8.80 41.49
CA LYS A 887 -8.72 8.53 40.53
C LYS A 887 -8.18 7.82 39.30
N LYS A 888 -9.00 6.94 38.74
CA LYS A 888 -8.73 6.30 37.45
C LYS A 888 -9.24 7.19 36.33
N VAL A 889 -8.32 7.82 35.61
CA VAL A 889 -8.60 8.65 34.43
C VAL A 889 -7.72 8.16 33.29
N ALA A 890 -8.24 8.20 32.07
CA ALA A 890 -7.50 7.77 30.89
C ALA A 890 -6.35 8.73 30.55
N MET A 891 -5.39 8.26 29.75
CA MET A 891 -4.28 9.08 29.24
C MET A 891 -4.75 10.32 28.46
N LEU A 892 -3.88 11.32 28.35
CA LEU A 892 -4.15 12.53 27.57
C LEU A 892 -3.83 12.30 26.07
N PRO A 893 -4.68 12.78 25.15
CA PRO A 893 -4.33 12.88 23.73
C PRO A 893 -3.20 13.91 23.49
N ARG A 894 -3.27 15.05 24.17
CA ARG A 894 -2.24 16.12 24.13
C ARG A 894 -2.23 16.93 25.41
N PHE A 895 -1.18 17.70 25.62
CA PHE A 895 -1.10 18.70 26.68
C PHE A 895 -0.50 19.99 26.14
N GLY A 896 -1.34 21.03 26.00
CA GLY A 896 -0.92 22.31 25.46
C GLY A 896 -1.99 23.39 25.50
N MET A 897 -1.84 24.38 24.63
CA MET A 897 -2.75 25.51 24.45
C MET A 897 -3.08 25.76 22.98
N GLN A 898 -4.24 26.37 22.73
CA GLN A 898 -4.71 26.78 21.40
C GLN A 898 -4.83 28.31 21.32
N TRP A 899 -4.32 28.87 20.23
CA TRP A 899 -4.36 30.31 19.93
C TRP A 899 -4.94 30.54 18.53
N ILE A 900 -6.04 31.29 18.43
CA ILE A 900 -6.64 31.65 17.13
C ILE A 900 -6.14 33.03 16.71
N LEU A 901 -5.29 33.05 15.68
CA LEU A 901 -4.81 34.28 15.04
C LEU A 901 -5.88 34.82 14.08
N PRO A 902 -6.05 36.15 13.97
CA PRO A 902 -6.92 36.76 12.96
C PRO A 902 -6.54 36.41 11.51
N ALA A 903 -7.37 36.84 10.58
CA ALA A 903 -7.12 36.62 9.16
C ALA A 903 -5.77 37.21 8.68
N GLY A 904 -5.08 36.46 7.82
CA GLY A 904 -3.86 36.91 7.13
C GLY A 904 -2.52 36.55 7.77
N PHE A 905 -2.50 35.86 8.92
CA PHE A 905 -1.28 35.32 9.53
C PHE A 905 -0.87 34.00 8.88
N ASN A 906 -0.17 34.10 7.75
CA ASN A 906 0.05 32.97 6.84
C ASN A 906 1.50 32.49 6.74
N ALA A 907 2.49 33.30 7.13
CA ALA A 907 3.90 32.94 6.99
C ALA A 907 4.42 32.29 8.27
N VAL A 908 5.00 31.10 8.13
CA VAL A 908 5.55 30.27 9.20
C VAL A 908 7.07 30.20 9.06
N GLU A 909 7.79 30.39 10.15
CA GLU A 909 9.22 30.09 10.26
C GLU A 909 9.50 29.43 11.60
N PHE A 910 10.25 28.33 11.64
CA PHE A 910 10.53 27.62 12.89
C PHE A 910 11.91 26.98 12.90
N TYR A 911 12.45 26.78 14.11
CA TYR A 911 13.59 25.90 14.35
C TYR A 911 13.14 24.66 15.11
N GLY A 912 13.12 23.51 14.43
CA GLY A 912 12.67 22.23 14.98
C GLY A 912 12.77 21.13 13.92
N ARG A 913 12.02 20.04 14.06
CA ARG A 913 12.00 18.96 13.05
C ARG A 913 11.13 19.31 11.86
N GLY A 914 11.67 19.14 10.65
CA GLY A 914 10.93 19.38 9.41
C GLY A 914 11.67 18.90 8.15
N PRO A 915 11.18 19.28 6.95
CA PRO A 915 10.04 20.19 6.72
C PRO A 915 8.66 19.52 6.80
N HIS A 916 8.56 18.22 6.58
CA HIS A 916 7.29 17.47 6.61
C HIS A 916 6.75 17.32 8.03
N GLU A 917 5.45 17.00 8.17
CA GLU A 917 4.85 16.75 9.48
C GLU A 917 5.46 15.52 10.16
N ASN A 918 5.52 15.55 11.48
CA ASN A 918 6.14 14.51 12.29
C ASN A 918 5.52 14.47 13.69
N TYR A 919 5.58 13.29 14.32
CA TYR A 919 4.99 13.00 15.62
C TYR A 919 6.02 12.31 16.51
N GLN A 920 5.76 12.21 17.82
CA GLN A 920 6.76 11.72 18.77
C GLN A 920 7.26 10.29 18.50
N ASP A 921 6.44 9.46 17.86
CA ASP A 921 6.80 8.12 17.40
C ASP A 921 7.32 8.14 15.96
N ARG A 922 6.88 9.09 15.12
CA ARG A 922 7.25 9.22 13.71
C ARG A 922 8.02 10.52 13.39
N ASN A 923 9.27 10.63 13.80
CA ASN A 923 10.09 11.83 13.53
C ASN A 923 11.55 11.56 13.15
N TYR A 924 11.92 10.31 12.88
CA TYR A 924 13.30 9.92 12.61
C TYR A 924 13.82 10.46 11.26
N SER A 925 12.93 10.62 10.27
CA SER A 925 13.21 11.25 8.97
C SER A 925 13.30 12.77 9.00
N ALA A 926 12.76 13.41 10.04
CA ALA A 926 12.69 14.86 10.12
C ALA A 926 13.93 15.40 10.86
N HIS A 927 14.78 16.11 10.12
CA HIS A 927 15.99 16.73 10.67
C HIS A 927 15.67 18.02 11.41
N LEU A 928 16.51 18.38 12.37
CA LEU A 928 16.46 19.68 13.04
C LEU A 928 17.08 20.76 12.14
N GLY A 929 16.34 21.83 11.91
CA GLY A 929 16.74 22.92 11.03
C GLY A 929 15.80 24.12 11.11
N VAL A 930 16.22 25.24 10.52
CA VAL A 930 15.33 26.38 10.30
C VAL A 930 14.56 26.18 9.00
N TYR A 931 13.23 26.14 9.09
CA TYR A 931 12.33 25.96 7.96
C TYR A 931 11.41 27.17 7.80
N LYS A 932 11.05 27.47 6.55
CA LYS A 932 10.10 28.52 6.17
C LYS A 932 9.02 27.90 5.32
N GLN A 933 7.77 28.11 5.69
CA GLN A 933 6.58 27.57 5.03
C GLN A 933 5.43 28.57 5.15
N THR A 934 4.32 28.31 4.49
CA THR A 934 3.04 28.93 4.76
C THR A 934 2.17 28.03 5.64
N VAL A 935 1.12 28.59 6.24
CA VAL A 935 0.11 27.82 6.98
C VAL A 935 -0.58 26.80 6.07
N ALA A 936 -0.82 27.14 4.80
CA ALA A 936 -1.38 26.21 3.82
C ALA A 936 -0.46 25.00 3.56
N GLU A 937 0.85 25.22 3.50
CA GLU A 937 1.86 24.14 3.35
C GLU A 937 2.05 23.29 4.62
N GLN A 938 1.45 23.67 5.76
CA GLN A 938 1.45 22.81 6.95
C GLN A 938 0.40 21.70 6.87
N TYR A 939 -0.66 21.88 6.08
CA TYR A 939 -1.77 20.93 5.99
C TYR A 939 -1.48 19.82 4.98
N PHE A 940 -1.69 18.57 5.38
CA PHE A 940 -1.69 17.43 4.47
C PHE A 940 -3.13 16.88 4.28
N PRO A 941 -3.65 16.78 3.04
CA PRO A 941 -5.05 16.42 2.77
C PRO A 941 -5.28 14.90 2.75
N TYR A 942 -5.14 14.22 3.89
CA TYR A 942 -5.50 12.79 4.03
C TYR A 942 -6.91 12.50 3.47
N VAL A 943 -7.12 11.36 2.79
CA VAL A 943 -8.40 11.03 2.13
C VAL A 943 -9.61 11.34 3.03
N ARG A 944 -9.58 10.82 4.26
CA ARG A 944 -10.46 11.24 5.36
C ARG A 944 -9.79 12.36 6.18
N PRO A 945 -10.46 13.50 6.42
CA PRO A 945 -9.96 14.55 7.30
C PRO A 945 -9.59 14.07 8.71
N GLN A 946 -8.43 14.50 9.22
CA GLN A 946 -7.93 14.13 10.56
C GLN A 946 -6.78 15.04 11.02
N GLU A 947 -6.23 14.81 12.21
CA GLU A 947 -5.04 15.52 12.73
C GLU A 947 -3.87 15.49 11.72
N THR A 948 -3.27 16.66 11.49
CA THR A 948 -2.17 16.86 10.55
C THR A 948 -1.32 18.09 10.91
N GLY A 949 -0.11 18.17 10.36
CA GLY A 949 0.72 19.38 10.37
C GLY A 949 1.62 19.57 11.58
N ASN A 950 1.60 18.65 12.54
CA ASN A 950 2.44 18.73 13.74
C ASN A 950 3.95 18.73 13.41
N LYS A 951 4.72 19.53 14.16
CA LYS A 951 6.19 19.54 14.17
C LYS A 951 6.69 19.32 15.59
N THR A 952 7.63 18.39 15.78
CA THR A 952 8.23 18.09 17.09
C THR A 952 9.60 18.77 17.28
N ASP A 953 10.12 18.69 18.51
CA ASP A 953 11.40 19.26 18.93
C ASP A 953 11.57 20.75 18.55
N ILE A 954 10.51 21.54 18.70
CA ILE A 954 10.48 22.96 18.35
C ILE A 954 11.16 23.80 19.42
N ARG A 955 12.18 24.57 19.02
CA ARG A 955 12.95 25.50 19.86
C ARG A 955 12.34 26.88 19.84
N TRP A 956 11.88 27.27 18.66
CA TRP A 956 11.09 28.48 18.44
C TRP A 956 10.23 28.34 17.19
N TYR A 957 9.07 28.99 17.22
CA TYR A 957 8.09 28.98 16.12
C TYR A 957 7.54 30.37 15.92
N LYS A 958 7.48 30.84 14.69
CA LYS A 958 7.05 32.19 14.34
C LYS A 958 5.94 32.14 13.29
N VAL A 959 4.84 32.84 13.55
CA VAL A 959 3.76 33.06 12.57
C VAL A 959 3.56 34.55 12.37
N THR A 960 3.64 35.02 11.13
CA THR A 960 3.53 36.44 10.76
C THR A 960 2.51 36.68 9.66
N ASN A 961 1.92 37.87 9.65
CA ASN A 961 1.06 38.36 8.58
C ASN A 961 1.85 39.02 7.42
N GLY A 962 1.13 39.51 6.41
CA GLY A 962 1.72 40.16 5.22
C GLY A 962 2.54 41.43 5.49
N THR A 963 2.40 42.08 6.65
CA THR A 963 3.23 43.22 7.06
C THR A 963 4.43 42.80 7.91
N GLY A 964 4.63 41.49 8.10
CA GLY A 964 5.68 40.90 8.94
C GLY A 964 5.40 40.97 10.44
N ASN A 965 4.24 41.46 10.86
CA ASN A 965 3.84 41.45 12.27
C ASN A 965 3.39 40.05 12.66
N GLY A 966 3.85 39.53 13.80
CA GLY A 966 3.60 38.14 14.18
C GLY A 966 3.78 37.82 15.65
N LEU A 967 3.67 36.53 15.96
CA LEU A 967 4.02 35.96 17.25
C LEU A 967 5.23 35.05 17.08
N LEU A 968 6.20 35.18 18.00
CA LEU A 968 7.31 34.26 18.19
C LEU A 968 7.10 33.50 19.50
N VAL A 969 6.97 32.18 19.42
CA VAL A 969 6.89 31.25 20.54
C VAL A 969 8.29 30.69 20.82
N THR A 970 8.69 30.68 22.09
CA THR A 970 9.95 30.08 22.58
C THR A 970 9.71 29.36 23.90
N SER A 971 10.50 28.35 24.22
CA SER A 971 10.34 27.53 25.42
C SER A 971 11.68 27.08 26.00
N GLU A 972 11.69 26.67 27.28
CA GLU A 972 12.88 26.09 27.91
C GLU A 972 13.14 24.65 27.43
N THR A 973 12.05 23.90 27.24
CA THR A 973 12.03 22.54 26.69
C THR A 973 11.43 22.54 25.29
N PRO A 974 11.85 21.66 24.38
CA PRO A 974 11.27 21.62 23.03
C PRO A 974 9.76 21.37 23.06
N LEU A 975 9.02 22.06 22.19
CA LEU A 975 7.56 21.94 22.04
C LEU A 975 7.18 21.09 20.82
N SER A 976 5.90 20.75 20.73
CA SER A 976 5.24 20.33 19.49
C SER A 976 4.27 21.43 19.05
N ILE A 977 4.37 21.87 17.79
CA ILE A 977 3.58 23.02 17.30
C ILE A 977 3.02 22.73 15.90
N SER A 978 1.76 23.10 15.67
CA SER A 978 1.12 23.16 14.35
C SER A 978 0.40 24.49 14.14
N ALA A 979 0.33 24.94 12.88
CA ALA A 979 -0.45 26.11 12.47
C ALA A 979 -1.29 25.74 11.25
N LEU A 980 -2.62 25.86 11.33
CA LEU A 980 -3.54 25.41 10.28
C LEU A 980 -4.63 26.45 9.99
N HIS A 981 -5.11 26.47 8.75
CA HIS A 981 -6.36 27.14 8.36
C HIS A 981 -7.60 26.28 8.65
N TYR A 982 -7.47 25.32 9.56
CA TYR A 982 -8.54 24.44 10.00
C TYR A 982 -8.50 24.40 11.52
N PHE A 983 -9.67 24.46 12.14
CA PHE A 983 -9.81 24.24 13.57
C PHE A 983 -9.89 22.74 13.84
N ASP A 984 -9.60 22.31 15.08
CA ASP A 984 -9.63 20.88 15.45
C ASP A 984 -11.00 20.25 15.11
N GLN A 985 -12.09 21.00 15.30
CA GLN A 985 -13.45 20.59 14.96
C GLN A 985 -13.72 20.43 13.46
N ASP A 986 -12.95 21.09 12.59
CA ASP A 986 -13.09 20.91 11.14
C ASP A 986 -12.48 19.58 10.67
N LEU A 987 -11.61 18.97 11.48
CA LEU A 987 -10.91 17.72 11.19
C LEU A 987 -11.48 16.53 11.99
N ASP A 988 -12.31 16.79 12.99
CA ASP A 988 -12.86 15.80 13.92
C ASP A 988 -14.26 15.32 13.49
N ASP A 989 -14.38 14.04 13.14
CA ASP A 989 -15.65 13.41 12.73
C ASP A 989 -16.59 13.05 13.91
N GLY A 990 -16.13 13.20 15.15
CA GLY A 990 -16.93 12.93 16.36
C GLY A 990 -16.77 11.50 16.89
N ASP A 991 -17.87 10.90 17.33
CA ASP A 991 -17.85 9.58 17.97
C ASP A 991 -17.66 8.44 16.95
N GLU A 992 -17.99 8.69 15.69
CA GLU A 992 -17.89 7.76 14.57
C GLU A 992 -17.39 8.46 13.30
N LYS A 993 -16.64 7.73 12.47
CA LYS A 993 -16.18 8.24 11.16
C LYS A 993 -17.38 8.65 10.30
N GLN A 994 -17.36 9.87 9.78
CA GLN A 994 -18.37 10.37 8.85
C GLN A 994 -17.94 10.13 7.40
N GLN A 995 -18.88 10.25 6.46
CA GLN A 995 -18.57 10.21 5.02
C GLN A 995 -18.09 11.61 4.58
N ARG A 996 -16.80 11.89 4.76
CA ARG A 996 -16.21 13.22 4.53
C ARG A 996 -14.87 13.10 3.82
N HIS A 997 -14.62 14.04 2.91
CA HIS A 997 -13.45 14.02 2.06
C HIS A 997 -12.60 15.27 2.28
N ALA A 998 -11.26 15.15 2.28
CA ALA A 998 -10.39 16.31 2.45
C ALA A 998 -10.60 17.41 1.40
N GLY A 999 -10.95 17.04 0.16
CA GLY A 999 -11.27 18.01 -0.91
C GLY A 999 -12.49 18.88 -0.62
N GLU A 1000 -13.36 18.49 0.32
CA GLU A 1000 -14.57 19.24 0.69
C GLU A 1000 -14.30 20.28 1.78
N LEU A 1001 -13.18 20.17 2.49
CA LEU A 1001 -12.84 21.12 3.55
C LEU A 1001 -12.53 22.49 2.95
N LYS A 1002 -13.11 23.53 3.55
CA LYS A 1002 -12.85 24.92 3.16
C LYS A 1002 -11.93 25.57 4.19
N PRO A 1003 -10.76 26.09 3.77
CA PRO A 1003 -9.84 26.74 4.69
C PRO A 1003 -10.50 27.98 5.30
N ARG A 1004 -10.32 28.16 6.60
CA ARG A 1004 -10.75 29.34 7.35
C ARG A 1004 -9.82 30.51 7.05
N PRO A 1005 -10.34 31.76 7.11
CA PRO A 1005 -9.48 32.93 7.00
C PRO A 1005 -8.52 33.05 8.20
N GLN A 1006 -8.91 32.56 9.38
CA GLN A 1006 -8.08 32.53 10.59
C GLN A 1006 -6.99 31.44 10.52
N THR A 1007 -6.00 31.57 11.40
CA THR A 1007 -4.98 30.53 11.64
C THR A 1007 -5.10 30.03 13.07
N GLN A 1008 -5.34 28.73 13.24
CA GLN A 1008 -5.23 28.08 14.55
C GLN A 1008 -3.78 27.67 14.79
N LEU A 1009 -3.19 28.17 15.86
CA LEU A 1009 -1.87 27.80 16.36
C LEU A 1009 -2.02 26.91 17.60
N SER A 1010 -1.53 25.68 17.49
CA SER A 1010 -1.47 24.67 18.53
C SER A 1010 -0.09 24.69 19.18
N ILE A 1011 0.00 24.99 20.49
CA ILE A 1011 1.26 25.09 21.24
C ILE A 1011 1.30 24.01 22.31
N ASP A 1012 1.93 22.88 22.02
CA ASP A 1012 1.90 21.70 22.88
C ASP A 1012 3.24 21.43 23.55
N ALA A 1013 3.18 21.03 24.82
CA ALA A 1013 4.30 20.37 25.47
C ALA A 1013 4.56 19.02 24.82
N ALA A 1014 3.49 18.27 24.59
CA ALA A 1014 3.51 16.96 23.93
C ALA A 1014 2.11 16.59 23.40
N GLN A 1015 2.11 15.73 22.38
CA GLN A 1015 0.94 15.07 21.81
C GLN A 1015 1.24 13.57 21.74
N MET A 1016 0.30 12.68 22.06
CA MET A 1016 0.48 11.22 21.97
C MET A 1016 0.90 10.77 20.55
N GLY A 1017 1.58 9.64 20.44
CA GLY A 1017 1.99 9.07 19.14
C GLY A 1017 0.82 8.81 18.19
N VAL A 1018 1.10 8.61 16.90
CA VAL A 1018 0.08 8.30 15.90
C VAL A 1018 -0.27 6.82 15.82
N GLY A 1019 0.56 5.91 16.37
CA GLY A 1019 0.28 4.47 16.36
C GLY A 1019 0.56 3.81 15.01
N GLY A 1020 -0.10 2.68 14.71
CA GLY A 1020 0.06 1.98 13.43
C GLY A 1020 0.66 0.57 13.51
N VAL A 1021 0.58 -0.12 14.65
CA VAL A 1021 0.74 -1.60 14.65
C VAL A 1021 -0.36 -2.21 13.78
N ASP A 1022 -1.60 -1.81 14.05
CA ASP A 1022 -2.82 -2.05 13.29
C ASP A 1022 -3.75 -0.83 13.46
N SER A 1023 -4.87 -0.80 12.74
CA SER A 1023 -5.86 0.28 12.80
C SER A 1023 -7.24 -0.19 13.28
N TRP A 1024 -7.31 -1.22 14.13
CA TRP A 1024 -8.58 -1.77 14.66
C TRP A 1024 -8.54 -2.17 16.14
N ARG A 1025 -7.41 -1.99 16.83
CA ARG A 1025 -7.32 -2.23 18.28
C ARG A 1025 -6.14 -1.55 18.96
N SER A 1026 -5.02 -1.40 18.27
CA SER A 1026 -3.74 -1.07 18.87
C SER A 1026 -3.62 0.40 19.21
N TRP A 1027 -3.17 0.68 20.43
CA TRP A 1027 -2.81 2.02 20.87
C TRP A 1027 -1.38 2.33 20.41
N PRO A 1028 -0.95 3.60 20.38
CA PRO A 1028 0.48 3.93 20.32
C PRO A 1028 1.25 3.15 21.39
N LEU A 1029 2.52 2.80 21.16
CA LEU A 1029 3.31 2.09 22.17
C LEU A 1029 3.35 2.89 23.47
N GLU A 1030 3.42 2.22 24.61
CA GLU A 1030 3.26 2.86 25.94
C GLU A 1030 4.18 4.07 26.14
N LYS A 1031 5.43 3.98 25.69
CA LYS A 1031 6.42 5.07 25.75
C LYS A 1031 6.07 6.32 24.92
N TYR A 1032 5.07 6.24 24.05
CA TYR A 1032 4.56 7.35 23.24
C TYR A 1032 3.17 7.82 23.69
N ARG A 1033 2.75 7.45 24.91
CA ARG A 1033 1.50 7.88 25.52
C ARG A 1033 1.76 8.97 26.56
N LEU A 1034 0.73 9.75 26.87
CA LEU A 1034 0.73 10.74 27.95
C LEU A 1034 -0.12 10.20 29.12
N PRO A 1035 0.43 9.40 30.04
CA PRO A 1035 -0.34 8.80 31.14
C PRO A 1035 -1.04 9.86 32.01
N TYR A 1036 -2.11 9.50 32.73
CA TYR A 1036 -2.75 10.44 33.64
C TYR A 1036 -1.81 10.78 34.81
N ALA A 1037 -1.22 11.97 34.76
CA ALA A 1037 -0.21 12.46 35.68
C ALA A 1037 -0.29 13.99 35.76
N SER A 1038 0.53 14.59 36.64
CA SER A 1038 0.67 16.04 36.66
C SER A 1038 1.62 16.49 35.56
N TYR A 1039 1.26 17.56 34.85
CA TYR A 1039 2.01 18.08 33.71
C TYR A 1039 2.26 19.58 33.87
N GLU A 1040 3.41 20.03 33.41
CA GLU A 1040 3.76 21.45 33.36
C GLU A 1040 4.37 21.81 32.01
N VAL A 1041 3.99 22.97 31.49
CA VAL A 1041 4.68 23.60 30.36
C VAL A 1041 4.80 25.10 30.58
N GLN A 1042 5.95 25.63 30.20
CA GLN A 1042 6.22 27.06 30.22
C GLN A 1042 6.78 27.51 28.88
N PHE A 1043 6.16 28.53 28.28
CA PHE A 1043 6.60 29.11 27.02
C PHE A 1043 6.36 30.62 27.01
N MET A 1044 7.15 31.32 26.20
CA MET A 1044 7.10 32.75 26.01
C MET A 1044 6.62 33.10 24.61
N ILE A 1045 5.66 34.01 24.54
CA ILE A 1045 5.11 34.60 23.32
C ILE A 1045 5.63 36.04 23.24
N LYS A 1046 6.26 36.37 22.11
CA LYS A 1046 6.74 37.71 21.81
C LYS A 1046 6.08 38.23 20.54
N PRO A 1047 5.43 39.41 20.58
CA PRO A 1047 5.09 40.14 19.38
C PRO A 1047 6.38 40.44 18.60
N VAL A 1048 6.38 40.20 17.30
CA VAL A 1048 7.47 40.55 16.39
C VAL A 1048 6.94 41.49 15.32
N LYS A 1049 7.81 42.41 14.86
CA LYS A 1049 7.52 43.34 13.76
C LYS A 1049 8.21 42.91 12.48
N GLY A 1050 7.57 43.20 11.35
CA GLY A 1050 8.24 43.24 10.06
C GLY A 1050 9.21 44.42 10.01
N ALA A 1051 10.30 44.30 9.25
CA ALA A 1051 11.09 45.47 8.93
C ALA A 1051 10.20 46.46 8.16
N ALA A 1052 9.94 47.64 8.73
CA ALA A 1052 9.24 48.71 8.03
C ALA A 1052 9.97 48.96 6.70
N GLY A 1053 9.21 49.02 5.59
CA GLY A 1053 9.72 48.90 4.23
C GLY A 1053 11.04 49.63 3.97
N ALA A 1054 12.09 48.86 3.72
CA ALA A 1054 13.12 49.32 2.80
C ALA A 1054 12.44 49.34 1.42
N GLN A 1055 12.03 50.53 0.97
CA GLN A 1055 11.76 50.76 -0.45
C GLN A 1055 12.99 50.26 -1.21
N VAL A 1056 12.87 49.10 -1.84
CA VAL A 1056 13.75 48.72 -2.92
C VAL A 1056 13.46 49.73 -4.03
N GLN A 1057 14.27 50.79 -4.10
CA GLN A 1057 14.42 51.52 -5.35
C GLN A 1057 14.88 50.49 -6.38
N LEU A 1058 13.92 50.05 -7.20
CA LEU A 1058 14.21 49.43 -8.49
C LEU A 1058 15.03 50.46 -9.28
N LYS A 1059 16.36 50.38 -9.18
CA LYS A 1059 17.23 50.93 -10.21
C LYS A 1059 17.07 50.02 -11.42
N SER A 1060 16.40 50.55 -12.43
CA SER A 1060 16.34 50.01 -13.78
C SER A 1060 17.74 49.62 -14.27
N LYS A 1061 17.94 48.32 -14.53
CA LYS A 1061 18.57 47.78 -15.74
C LYS A 1061 18.39 46.28 -15.81
#